data_AF-A0A913ZGQ7-F1
#
_entry.id   AF-A0A913ZGQ7-F1
#
_cell.length_a   1.000
_cell.length_b   1.000
_cell.length_c   1.000
_cell.angle_alpha   90.00
_cell.angle_beta   90.00
_cell.angle_gamma   90.00
#
_symmetry.space_group_name_H-M   'P 1'
#
loop_
_entity.id
_entity.type
_entity.pdbx_description
1 polymer ?
#
loop_
_entity_poly.entity_id
_entity_poly.type
_entity_poly.pdbx_seq_one_letter_code
_entity_poly.pdbx_strand_id
1 'polypeptide(L)'
;MVEEYNFYVELSTNPVRFEPISKATNVFYDEVKRQVFAVRSGGALGVVVRGPDERTSTTFRMEDKGPVISIKFSYDLKILAIQRSQKTVEFINFHTSVDSAEYSQSCKGKNTKIIGFNWTNINEVVFVTDHGLELYQVIPEKKTLKSLKNINISVNWFVFFADNSLLLLSSSTLGNVLNPFHFKAGTILKMAKFDVDLPQVPKPAKLCLLERDVTIANLYKHLYIVVLRHQPRGPSSKGAEIVLYQLQKESPAKKTDVLKLNMSGRFAVNVVDNLVVVHHQASKTSMIFDIRLPVTESDGYVNYHYPVLAPLPIRPIKLRVAGIPTQTGLEMREVNIDLYSPNWVVFQPNTVIDARLGCLWHVHLRLEPLVTMIPEKCRLIDFLLLRKESKKVILVVCKQVLLPGQQCSLAIIARMFDKLNQVYRNFLEDEQLAAQNPEGGGTPKAAAARPAIIRKIVIDQSDMYTHVLTPIAERKDIKYKFVVAVLVEYIRSLNHYQIPVQHFLYELVINTLVHHNCFYQLHQFLQYHVLSDSKPIACLLLSLESCYPPAHQLALDMLKRVSTANEEIVEVLLSKNQLLAALRFLRSVGGADSASARKFLDAALNTADSMLFYTVFKFFEQRNIKLRGHPQFMPGEHCEKYVKHFEATFGIESLAPLP
;
A
#
# COMPACT_ATOMS: atom_id res chain seq x y z
N MET A 1 -24.26 14.99 -11.39
CA MET A 1 -23.70 13.73 -10.82
C MET A 1 -23.03 12.82 -11.87
N VAL A 2 -23.44 12.80 -13.14
CA VAL A 2 -22.81 11.93 -14.18
C VAL A 2 -21.40 12.41 -14.59
N GLU A 3 -21.11 13.71 -14.52
CA GLU A 3 -19.80 14.26 -14.93
C GLU A 3 -18.62 13.89 -14.01
N GLU A 4 -18.87 13.52 -12.74
CA GLU A 4 -17.79 13.25 -11.78
C GLU A 4 -17.07 11.93 -12.01
N TYR A 5 -17.65 11.01 -12.79
CA TYR A 5 -17.09 9.69 -13.10
C TYR A 5 -16.30 9.65 -14.41
N ASN A 6 -16.04 10.79 -15.04
CA ASN A 6 -15.38 10.86 -16.35
C ASN A 6 -13.89 11.21 -16.30
N PHE A 7 -13.28 11.30 -15.11
CA PHE A 7 -11.88 11.69 -14.97
C PHE A 7 -11.15 10.81 -13.97
N TYR A 8 -9.96 10.33 -14.32
CA TYR A 8 -9.10 9.52 -13.44
C TYR A 8 -7.92 10.30 -12.84
N VAL A 9 -7.64 11.52 -13.32
CA VAL A 9 -6.63 12.42 -12.73
C VAL A 9 -7.33 13.69 -12.24
N GLU A 10 -6.97 14.16 -11.05
CA GLU A 10 -7.36 15.48 -10.54
C GLU A 10 -6.18 16.19 -9.89
N LEU A 11 -6.27 17.52 -9.75
CA LEU A 11 -5.35 18.24 -8.87
C LEU A 11 -5.96 18.37 -7.47
N SER A 12 -5.12 18.63 -6.47
CA SER A 12 -5.55 18.91 -5.11
C SER A 12 -6.62 20.00 -5.07
N THR A 13 -7.70 19.76 -4.32
CA THR A 13 -8.84 20.68 -4.21
C THR A 13 -8.44 22.03 -3.63
N ASN A 14 -7.53 22.02 -2.66
CA ASN A 14 -6.99 23.21 -2.01
C ASN A 14 -5.53 23.42 -2.46
N PRO A 15 -5.25 24.30 -3.44
CA PRO A 15 -3.87 24.63 -3.79
C PRO A 15 -3.18 25.44 -2.70
N VAL A 16 -1.86 25.27 -2.60
CA VAL A 16 -1.02 26.22 -1.86
C VAL A 16 -0.98 27.51 -2.66
N ARG A 17 -1.44 28.60 -2.02
CA ARG A 17 -1.48 29.94 -2.63
C ARG A 17 -0.25 30.73 -2.24
N PHE A 18 0.35 31.37 -3.24
CA PHE A 18 1.46 32.30 -3.06
C PHE A 18 1.28 33.51 -3.97
N GLU A 19 2.11 34.52 -3.77
CA GLU A 19 2.03 35.73 -4.58
C GLU A 19 2.47 35.47 -6.02
N PRO A 20 1.64 35.82 -7.02
CA PRO A 20 1.97 35.64 -8.41
C PRO A 20 3.26 36.34 -8.84
N ILE A 21 3.93 35.77 -9.83
CA ILE A 21 5.09 36.38 -10.48
C ILE A 21 4.69 37.72 -11.10
N SER A 22 5.48 38.76 -10.84
CA SER A 22 5.23 40.13 -11.30
C SER A 22 6.55 40.82 -11.64
N LYS A 23 6.51 42.07 -12.11
CA LYS A 23 7.76 42.86 -12.29
C LYS A 23 8.55 43.03 -10.99
N ALA A 24 7.87 42.98 -9.84
CA ALA A 24 8.46 43.15 -8.52
C ALA A 24 8.61 41.82 -7.76
N THR A 25 8.02 40.72 -8.23
CA THR A 25 7.96 39.46 -7.47
C THR A 25 8.49 38.31 -8.30
N ASN A 26 9.54 37.65 -7.82
CA ASN A 26 10.08 36.41 -8.41
C ASN A 26 9.66 35.21 -7.57
N VAL A 27 9.46 34.06 -8.23
CA VAL A 27 8.98 32.83 -7.60
C VAL A 27 10.00 31.71 -7.79
N PHE A 28 10.37 31.05 -6.69
CA PHE A 28 11.30 29.91 -6.68
C PHE A 28 10.66 28.71 -5.98
N TYR A 29 11.11 27.51 -6.31
CA TYR A 29 10.66 26.28 -5.68
C TYR A 29 11.83 25.52 -5.07
N ASP A 30 11.66 25.13 -3.81
CA ASP A 30 12.59 24.27 -3.09
C ASP A 30 12.04 22.84 -3.12
N GLU A 31 12.69 21.98 -3.91
CA GLU A 31 12.32 20.58 -4.10
C GLU A 31 12.50 19.74 -2.82
N VAL A 32 13.42 20.12 -1.93
CA VAL A 32 13.75 19.36 -0.72
C VAL A 32 12.60 19.45 0.29
N LYS A 33 12.08 20.67 0.47
CA LYS A 33 10.98 20.96 1.40
C LYS A 33 9.63 21.12 0.73
N ARG A 34 9.59 21.06 -0.61
CA ARG A 34 8.40 21.28 -1.45
C ARG A 34 7.73 22.62 -1.15
N GLN A 35 8.55 23.65 -0.97
CA GLN A 35 8.15 25.00 -0.60
C GLN A 35 8.27 25.95 -1.78
N VAL A 36 7.39 26.94 -1.86
CA VAL A 36 7.45 28.04 -2.82
C VAL A 36 7.92 29.31 -2.11
N PHE A 37 8.90 29.99 -2.70
CA PHE A 37 9.41 31.29 -2.26
C PHE A 37 8.91 32.36 -3.20
N ALA A 38 8.16 33.34 -2.69
CA ALA A 38 7.84 34.58 -3.39
C ALA A 38 8.73 35.69 -2.84
N VAL A 39 9.61 36.24 -3.68
CA VAL A 39 10.63 37.24 -3.32
C VAL A 39 10.26 38.58 -3.98
N ARG A 40 9.93 39.58 -3.18
CA ARG A 40 9.56 40.94 -3.63
C ARG A 40 10.75 41.89 -3.63
N SER A 41 11.05 42.57 -4.74
CA SER A 41 12.00 43.69 -4.83
C SER A 41 11.32 45.04 -4.55
N GLY A 42 11.99 45.94 -3.79
CA GLY A 42 11.39 47.22 -3.39
C GLY A 42 11.93 47.89 -2.12
N GLY A 43 13.26 47.83 -1.87
CA GLY A 43 13.93 48.51 -0.76
C GLY A 43 14.25 47.61 0.44
N ALA A 44 13.34 46.70 0.81
CA ALA A 44 13.64 45.54 1.64
C ALA A 44 13.05 44.29 0.97
N LEU A 45 13.87 43.29 0.67
CA LEU A 45 13.41 42.07 -0.01
C LEU A 45 12.50 41.29 0.95
N GLY A 46 11.19 41.39 0.75
CA GLY A 46 10.20 40.59 1.46
C GLY A 46 10.15 39.19 0.86
N VAL A 47 10.38 38.17 1.68
CA VAL A 47 10.32 36.76 1.27
C VAL A 47 9.16 36.09 1.97
N VAL A 48 8.21 35.60 1.17
CA VAL A 48 7.08 34.80 1.65
C VAL A 48 7.31 33.36 1.20
N VAL A 49 7.47 32.46 2.16
CA VAL A 49 7.65 31.03 1.94
C VAL A 49 6.35 30.33 2.29
N ARG A 50 5.82 29.56 1.34
CA ARG A 50 4.61 28.76 1.51
C ARG A 50 4.95 27.29 1.24
N GLY A 51 4.82 26.48 2.28
CA GLY A 51 4.97 25.03 2.19
C GLY A 51 3.62 24.32 2.12
N PRO A 52 3.62 22.97 2.11
CA PRO A 52 2.39 22.18 2.19
C PRO A 52 1.65 22.37 3.52
N ASP A 53 2.37 22.76 4.59
CA ASP A 53 1.82 22.97 5.93
C ASP A 53 2.17 24.37 6.46
N GLU A 54 1.43 24.84 7.48
CA GLU A 54 1.76 26.12 8.14
C GLU A 54 3.14 26.10 8.80
N ARG A 55 3.58 24.95 9.32
CA ARG A 55 4.92 24.79 9.95
C ARG A 55 6.08 25.00 8.97
N THR A 56 5.81 24.80 7.68
CA THR A 56 6.78 24.98 6.60
C THR A 56 6.54 26.30 5.86
N SER A 57 5.69 27.17 6.39
CA SER A 57 5.43 28.49 5.85
C SER A 57 6.04 29.55 6.77
N THR A 58 6.72 30.53 6.20
CA THR A 58 7.33 31.62 6.97
C THR A 58 7.37 32.90 6.14
N THR A 59 7.48 34.05 6.79
CA THR A 59 7.67 35.34 6.11
C THR A 59 8.74 36.11 6.83
N PHE A 60 9.70 36.62 6.07
CA PHE A 60 10.83 37.37 6.61
C PHE A 60 11.27 38.45 5.61
N ARG A 61 12.19 39.30 6.06
CA ARG A 61 12.82 40.34 5.24
C ARG A 61 14.31 40.09 5.17
N MET A 62 14.92 40.40 4.03
CA MET A 62 16.36 40.38 3.82
C MET A 62 16.81 41.63 3.06
N GLU A 63 18.10 41.94 3.10
CA GLU A 63 18.66 43.09 2.39
C GLU A 63 18.57 42.90 0.87
N ASP A 64 18.22 43.98 0.16
CA ASP A 64 18.14 44.00 -1.29
C ASP A 64 19.53 44.15 -1.93
N LYS A 65 20.16 43.02 -2.23
CA LYS A 65 21.49 42.93 -2.89
C LYS A 65 21.39 42.56 -4.37
N GLY A 66 20.27 42.88 -5.02
CA GLY A 66 20.05 42.62 -6.44
C GLY A 66 19.35 41.28 -6.73
N PRO A 67 19.32 40.84 -8.00
CA PRO A 67 18.46 39.73 -8.43
C PRO A 67 18.88 38.39 -7.82
N VAL A 68 17.89 37.62 -7.39
CA VAL A 68 18.06 36.25 -6.90
C VAL A 68 17.94 35.27 -8.07
N ILE A 69 18.89 34.35 -8.20
CA ILE A 69 18.90 33.28 -9.20
C ILE A 69 18.30 31.99 -8.61
N SER A 70 18.66 31.67 -7.36
CA SER A 70 18.16 30.50 -6.64
C SER A 70 18.18 30.79 -5.14
N ILE A 71 17.19 30.26 -4.42
CA ILE A 71 17.04 30.41 -2.96
C ILE A 71 16.46 29.10 -2.40
N LYS A 72 17.10 28.53 -1.37
CA LYS A 72 16.70 27.24 -0.77
C LYS A 72 17.04 27.19 0.71
N PHE A 73 16.23 26.49 1.50
CA PHE A 73 16.54 26.22 2.91
C PHE A 73 17.34 24.91 3.08
N SER A 74 18.13 24.85 4.15
CA SER A 74 18.69 23.59 4.65
C SER A 74 17.58 22.63 5.09
N TYR A 75 17.93 21.34 5.25
CA TYR A 75 16.97 20.31 5.65
C TYR A 75 16.31 20.56 7.02
N ASP A 76 16.91 21.36 7.90
CA ASP A 76 16.35 21.73 9.20
C ASP A 76 15.77 23.15 9.23
N LEU A 77 15.72 23.84 8.07
CA LEU A 77 15.26 25.22 7.90
C LEU A 77 16.06 26.26 8.69
N LYS A 78 17.28 25.92 9.13
CA LYS A 78 18.13 26.83 9.93
C LYS A 78 19.16 27.60 9.12
N ILE A 79 19.33 27.29 7.84
CA ILE A 79 20.28 27.99 6.98
C ILE A 79 19.58 28.29 5.66
N LEU A 80 19.54 29.56 5.31
CA LEU A 80 19.05 30.03 4.02
C LEU A 80 20.25 30.20 3.08
N ALA A 81 20.23 29.52 1.95
CA ALA A 81 21.22 29.68 0.89
C ALA A 81 20.62 30.47 -0.27
N ILE A 82 21.35 31.48 -0.75
CA ILE A 82 20.92 32.42 -1.79
C ILE A 82 22.03 32.55 -2.84
N GLN A 83 21.69 32.31 -4.10
CA GLN A 83 22.58 32.55 -5.23
C GLN A 83 22.15 33.82 -5.94
N ARG A 84 23.01 34.86 -5.92
CA ARG A 84 22.80 36.13 -6.65
C ARG A 84 23.75 36.30 -7.83
N SER A 85 24.85 35.54 -7.84
CA SER A 85 25.86 35.58 -8.91
C SER A 85 26.12 34.19 -9.48
N GLN A 86 26.76 34.13 -10.65
CA GLN A 86 27.24 32.87 -11.22
C GLN A 86 28.53 32.37 -10.56
N LYS A 87 29.02 33.01 -9.49
CA LYS A 87 30.32 32.70 -8.86
C LYS A 87 30.19 32.34 -7.38
N THR A 88 29.17 32.85 -6.72
CA THR A 88 29.05 32.86 -5.27
C THR A 88 27.65 32.43 -4.82
N VAL A 89 27.61 31.73 -3.69
CA VAL A 89 26.39 31.46 -2.93
C VAL A 89 26.56 32.07 -1.54
N GLU A 90 25.57 32.85 -1.14
CA GLU A 90 25.43 33.48 0.17
C GLU A 90 24.64 32.57 1.10
N PHE A 91 24.96 32.62 2.38
CA PHE A 91 24.37 31.83 3.44
C PHE A 91 24.03 32.73 4.61
N ILE A 92 22.84 32.50 5.16
CA ILE A 92 22.34 33.24 6.30
C ILE A 92 21.78 32.25 7.31
N ASN A 93 22.25 32.34 8.55
CA ASN A 93 21.68 31.55 9.62
C ASN A 93 20.26 32.06 9.89
N PHE A 94 19.32 31.13 9.97
CA PHE A 94 17.90 31.39 10.07
C PHE A 94 17.37 30.83 11.39
N HIS A 95 16.93 31.72 12.26
CA HIS A 95 16.14 31.39 13.44
C HIS A 95 14.70 31.88 13.20
N THR A 96 13.93 32.20 14.24
CA THR A 96 12.63 32.88 14.09
C THR A 96 12.71 34.19 13.28
N SER A 97 13.92 34.73 13.10
CA SER A 97 14.27 35.79 12.16
C SER A 97 15.62 35.51 11.49
N VAL A 98 15.90 36.21 10.39
CA VAL A 98 17.18 36.18 9.68
C VAL A 98 18.29 36.79 10.57
N ASP A 99 19.43 36.11 10.71
CA ASP A 99 20.63 36.69 11.36
C ASP A 99 21.19 37.84 10.51
N SER A 100 21.72 38.89 11.15
CA SER A 100 22.27 40.06 10.44
C SER A 100 23.59 39.79 9.74
N ALA A 101 24.27 38.70 10.11
CA ALA A 101 25.60 38.36 9.62
C ALA A 101 25.55 37.23 8.59
N GLU A 102 25.82 37.61 7.34
CA GLU A 102 25.86 36.74 6.18
C GLU A 102 27.29 36.24 5.91
N TYR A 103 27.41 35.07 5.28
CA TYR A 103 28.68 34.55 4.80
C TYR A 103 28.53 33.98 3.40
N SER A 104 29.61 33.95 2.62
CA SER A 104 29.54 33.54 1.22
C SER A 104 30.64 32.55 0.87
N GLN A 105 30.36 31.67 -0.09
CA GLN A 105 31.35 30.77 -0.67
C GLN A 105 31.41 31.00 -2.18
N SER A 106 32.61 31.30 -2.66
CA SER A 106 32.91 31.37 -4.10
C SER A 106 33.34 30.01 -4.63
N CYS A 107 33.02 29.71 -5.90
CA CYS A 107 33.57 28.55 -6.59
C CYS A 107 35.10 28.64 -6.71
N LYS A 108 35.82 27.51 -6.69
CA LYS A 108 37.30 27.53 -6.60
C LYS A 108 38.00 28.05 -7.86
N GLY A 109 37.40 27.87 -9.03
CA GLY A 109 38.03 28.22 -10.31
C GLY A 109 37.79 29.66 -10.76
N LYS A 110 38.85 30.31 -11.27
CA LYS A 110 38.80 31.71 -11.73
C LYS A 110 37.77 31.95 -12.84
N ASN A 111 37.56 30.99 -13.73
CA ASN A 111 36.59 31.08 -14.84
C ASN A 111 35.35 30.20 -14.65
N THR A 112 35.30 29.42 -13.57
CA THR A 112 34.18 28.51 -13.26
C THR A 112 32.90 29.26 -12.95
N LYS A 113 31.77 28.73 -13.40
CA LYS A 113 30.43 29.27 -13.13
C LYS A 113 29.56 28.23 -12.43
N ILE A 114 28.82 28.69 -11.43
CA ILE A 114 27.82 27.90 -10.71
C ILE A 114 26.55 27.83 -11.55
N ILE A 115 26.22 26.63 -12.03
CA ILE A 115 24.96 26.32 -12.73
C ILE A 115 23.82 26.27 -11.71
N GLY A 116 24.08 25.70 -10.53
CA GLY A 116 23.13 25.69 -9.41
C GLY A 116 23.70 25.03 -8.17
N PHE A 117 22.91 24.97 -7.11
CA PHE A 117 23.31 24.34 -5.85
C PHE A 117 22.13 23.59 -5.19
N ASN A 118 22.46 22.54 -4.44
CA ASN A 118 21.51 21.70 -3.74
C ASN A 118 22.05 21.30 -2.36
N TRP A 119 21.17 21.28 -1.36
CA TRP A 119 21.48 20.69 -0.07
C TRP A 119 21.49 19.18 -0.21
N THR A 120 22.54 18.52 0.31
CA THR A 120 22.69 17.06 0.31
C THR A 120 22.50 16.46 1.71
N ASN A 121 22.61 17.30 2.75
CA ASN A 121 22.35 16.98 4.14
C ASN A 121 22.04 18.29 4.91
N ILE A 122 21.80 18.20 6.22
CA ILE A 122 21.48 19.36 7.09
C ILE A 122 22.50 20.50 6.93
N ASN A 123 23.79 20.17 7.01
CA ASN A 123 24.90 21.14 6.92
C ASN A 123 25.81 20.85 5.71
N GLU A 124 25.30 20.20 4.66
CA GLU A 124 26.10 19.87 3.47
C GLU A 124 25.41 20.39 2.22
N VAL A 125 26.18 21.12 1.42
CA VAL A 125 25.71 21.73 0.18
C VAL A 125 26.67 21.38 -0.95
N VAL A 126 26.12 21.00 -2.09
CA VAL A 126 26.88 20.77 -3.31
C VAL A 126 26.66 21.92 -4.28
N PHE A 127 27.75 22.48 -4.80
CA PHE A 127 27.73 23.41 -5.92
C PHE A 127 27.96 22.62 -7.20
N VAL A 128 27.04 22.80 -8.15
CA VAL A 128 27.15 22.26 -9.50
C VAL A 128 27.68 23.37 -10.39
N THR A 129 28.86 23.16 -10.95
CA THR A 129 29.56 24.12 -11.80
C THR A 129 29.70 23.58 -13.21
N ASP A 130 30.02 24.43 -14.17
CA ASP A 130 30.35 24.06 -15.55
C ASP A 130 31.58 23.12 -15.66
N HIS A 131 32.43 23.10 -14.64
CA HIS A 131 33.62 22.24 -14.55
C HIS A 131 33.49 21.06 -13.57
N GLY A 132 32.34 20.90 -12.89
CA GLY A 132 32.06 19.74 -12.06
C GLY A 132 31.38 20.05 -10.73
N LEU A 133 31.66 19.26 -9.69
CA LEU A 133 31.00 19.32 -8.39
C LEU A 133 31.95 19.79 -7.29
N GLU A 134 31.47 20.68 -6.43
CA GLU A 134 32.16 21.12 -5.22
C GLU A 134 31.26 20.87 -4.01
N LEU A 135 31.62 19.91 -3.15
CA LEU A 135 30.89 19.60 -1.92
C LEU A 135 31.51 20.35 -0.74
N TYR A 136 30.65 21.04 -0.01
CA TYR A 136 31.01 21.84 1.15
C TYR A 136 30.20 21.43 2.38
N GLN A 137 30.87 21.48 3.53
CA GLN A 137 30.23 21.45 4.84
C GLN A 137 30.05 22.89 5.33
N VAL A 138 28.83 23.26 5.64
CA VAL A 138 28.49 24.53 6.26
C VAL A 138 28.75 24.43 7.76
N ILE A 139 29.45 25.41 8.32
CA ILE A 139 29.73 25.50 9.77
C ILE A 139 29.07 26.79 10.27
N PRO A 140 27.78 26.74 10.69
CA PRO A 140 26.99 27.92 11.01
C PRO A 140 27.60 28.78 12.13
N GLU A 141 28.22 28.16 13.13
CA GLU A 141 28.82 28.82 14.30
C GLU A 141 30.05 29.64 13.90
N LYS A 142 30.79 29.15 12.90
CA LYS A 142 31.98 29.82 12.37
C LYS A 142 31.69 30.67 11.14
N LYS A 143 30.46 30.68 10.64
CA LYS A 143 30.03 31.41 9.43
C LYS A 143 30.98 31.16 8.25
N THR A 144 31.37 29.90 8.06
CA THR A 144 32.33 29.48 7.03
C THR A 144 31.93 28.14 6.43
N LEU A 145 32.45 27.86 5.24
CA LEU A 145 32.27 26.57 4.57
C LEU A 145 33.62 25.85 4.47
N LYS A 146 33.62 24.55 4.79
CA LYS A 146 34.76 23.66 4.63
C LYS A 146 34.58 22.81 3.38
N SER A 147 35.52 22.87 2.44
CA SER A 147 35.49 21.99 1.27
C SER A 147 35.76 20.54 1.67
N LEU A 148 34.86 19.64 1.29
CA LEU A 148 34.95 18.21 1.58
C LEU A 148 35.47 17.40 0.39
N LYS A 149 34.90 17.63 -0.80
CA LYS A 149 35.21 16.88 -2.02
C LYS A 149 35.06 17.79 -3.23
N ASN A 150 35.85 17.55 -4.26
CA ASN A 150 35.70 18.17 -5.57
C ASN A 150 35.81 17.09 -6.64
N ILE A 151 34.96 17.16 -7.67
CA ILE A 151 34.94 16.23 -8.81
C ILE A 151 34.93 17.05 -10.08
N ASN A 152 35.94 16.86 -10.93
CA ASN A 152 36.02 17.54 -12.21
C ASN A 152 35.29 16.77 -13.31
N ILE A 153 34.28 17.39 -13.92
CA ILE A 153 33.53 16.87 -15.06
C ILE A 153 32.86 18.04 -15.79
N SER A 154 32.89 18.07 -17.12
CA SER A 154 32.14 19.09 -17.86
C SER A 154 30.64 18.86 -17.71
N VAL A 155 29.90 19.90 -17.31
CA VAL A 155 28.47 19.83 -17.03
C VAL A 155 27.69 20.70 -18.01
N ASN A 156 26.74 20.11 -18.73
CA ASN A 156 25.81 20.86 -19.57
C ASN A 156 24.59 21.36 -18.76
N TRP A 157 24.02 20.47 -17.96
CA TRP A 157 22.87 20.69 -17.09
C TRP A 157 22.84 19.59 -16.01
N PHE A 158 22.01 19.76 -14.99
CA PHE A 158 21.84 18.77 -13.92
C PHE A 158 20.38 18.60 -13.52
N VAL A 159 20.05 17.44 -12.94
CA VAL A 159 18.77 17.18 -12.28
C VAL A 159 19.06 16.62 -10.89
N PHE A 160 18.43 17.17 -9.86
CA PHE A 160 18.55 16.68 -8.49
C PHE A 160 17.26 16.01 -8.05
N PHE A 161 17.38 14.88 -7.36
CA PHE A 161 16.27 14.14 -6.80
C PHE A 161 16.45 14.04 -5.28
N ALA A 162 15.78 14.95 -4.58
CA ALA A 162 15.94 15.16 -3.14
C ALA A 162 15.58 13.92 -2.30
N ASP A 163 14.53 13.19 -2.68
CA ASP A 163 14.01 12.04 -1.94
C ASP A 163 15.08 10.93 -1.76
N ASN A 164 16.03 10.80 -2.69
CA ASN A 164 17.14 9.84 -2.63
C ASN A 164 18.52 10.50 -2.60
N SER A 165 18.61 11.83 -2.47
CA SER A 165 19.87 12.59 -2.52
C SER A 165 20.73 12.17 -3.72
N LEU A 166 20.09 12.07 -4.89
CA LEU A 166 20.72 11.66 -6.14
C LEU A 166 20.82 12.86 -7.08
N LEU A 167 22.00 13.10 -7.62
CA LEU A 167 22.24 14.12 -8.64
C LEU A 167 22.63 13.45 -9.95
N LEU A 168 22.03 13.91 -11.04
CA LEU A 168 22.31 13.43 -12.38
C LEU A 168 22.92 14.57 -13.19
N LEU A 169 24.13 14.36 -13.68
CA LEU A 169 24.82 15.34 -14.52
C LEU A 169 24.83 14.89 -15.98
N SER A 170 24.48 15.80 -16.87
CA SER A 170 24.72 15.63 -18.30
C SER A 170 26.12 16.08 -18.68
N SER A 171 26.78 15.25 -19.48
CA SER A 171 28.07 15.50 -20.10
C SER A 171 28.02 15.10 -21.58
N SER A 172 29.10 15.37 -22.32
CA SER A 172 29.22 15.22 -23.79
C SER A 172 28.65 16.39 -24.60
N THR A 173 29.07 16.52 -25.85
CA THR A 173 28.61 17.55 -26.79
C THR A 173 27.12 17.42 -27.15
N LEU A 174 26.58 16.20 -27.08
CA LEU A 174 25.15 15.92 -27.34
C LEU A 174 24.30 15.95 -26.07
N GLY A 175 24.94 15.95 -24.89
CA GLY A 175 24.30 15.91 -23.57
C GLY A 175 23.70 14.57 -23.17
N ASN A 176 24.03 13.50 -23.90
CA ASN A 176 23.44 12.17 -23.73
C ASN A 176 24.24 11.24 -22.80
N VAL A 177 25.43 11.64 -22.35
CA VAL A 177 26.21 10.86 -21.37
C VAL A 177 25.81 11.34 -19.98
N LEU A 178 25.08 10.50 -19.25
CA LEU A 178 24.57 10.83 -17.92
C LEU A 178 25.45 10.23 -16.82
N ASN A 179 25.76 11.03 -15.80
CA ASN A 179 26.61 10.66 -14.67
C ASN A 179 25.81 10.80 -13.37
N PRO A 180 25.34 9.70 -12.78
CA PRO A 180 24.65 9.72 -11.50
C PRO A 180 25.64 9.80 -10.33
N PHE A 181 25.34 10.64 -9.35
CA PHE A 181 26.08 10.81 -8.09
C PHE A 181 25.13 10.70 -6.92
N HIS A 182 25.35 9.71 -6.06
CA HIS A 182 24.60 9.53 -4.83
C HIS A 182 25.35 10.19 -3.68
N PHE A 183 24.65 11.01 -2.88
CA PHE A 183 25.23 11.64 -1.71
C PHE A 183 24.93 10.81 -0.46
N LYS A 184 25.94 10.68 0.40
CA LYS A 184 25.83 10.25 1.79
C LYS A 184 26.55 11.29 2.64
N ALA A 185 26.27 11.36 3.93
CA ALA A 185 26.93 12.31 4.84
C ALA A 185 28.45 12.32 4.60
N GLY A 186 28.98 13.47 4.20
CA GLY A 186 30.38 13.74 3.92
C GLY A 186 30.99 13.08 2.67
N THR A 187 30.23 12.27 1.92
CA THR A 187 30.76 11.43 0.83
C THR A 187 29.93 11.53 -0.45
N ILE A 188 30.62 11.61 -1.59
CA ILE A 188 30.01 11.49 -2.92
C ILE A 188 30.33 10.11 -3.50
N LEU A 189 29.31 9.32 -3.80
CA LEU A 189 29.43 8.05 -4.50
C LEU A 189 29.08 8.25 -5.97
N LYS A 190 30.09 8.19 -6.85
CA LYS A 190 29.89 8.21 -8.30
C LYS A 190 29.39 6.83 -8.76
N MET A 191 28.25 6.79 -9.44
CA MET A 191 27.71 5.59 -10.05
C MET A 191 28.24 5.42 -11.48
N ALA A 192 28.00 4.25 -12.08
CA ALA A 192 28.36 3.99 -13.46
C ALA A 192 27.65 4.98 -14.40
N LYS A 193 28.44 5.69 -15.21
CA LYS A 193 27.89 6.53 -16.28
C LYS A 193 27.28 5.66 -17.38
N PHE A 194 26.31 6.20 -18.10
CA PHE A 194 25.68 5.51 -19.21
C PHE A 194 25.25 6.49 -20.29
N ASP A 195 25.06 5.97 -21.50
CA ASP A 195 24.61 6.73 -22.65
C ASP A 195 23.10 6.58 -22.84
N VAL A 196 22.43 7.70 -23.03
CA VAL A 196 21.04 7.74 -23.50
C VAL A 196 21.03 7.64 -25.01
N ASP A 197 20.26 6.69 -25.54
CA ASP A 197 20.07 6.54 -26.96
C ASP A 197 19.34 7.77 -27.51
N LEU A 198 19.90 8.42 -28.53
CA LEU A 198 19.26 9.56 -29.20
C LEU A 198 18.56 9.09 -30.49
N PRO A 199 17.30 9.52 -30.77
CA PRO A 199 16.60 9.11 -32.00
C PRO A 199 17.30 9.60 -33.28
N GLN A 200 17.90 10.79 -33.21
CA GLN A 200 18.59 11.41 -34.33
C GLN A 200 19.72 12.29 -33.78
N VAL A 201 20.89 12.18 -34.39
CA VAL A 201 22.04 13.03 -34.09
C VAL A 201 22.17 14.09 -35.18
N PRO A 202 22.03 15.39 -34.86
CA PRO A 202 22.18 16.47 -35.84
C PRO A 202 23.63 16.56 -36.33
N LYS A 203 23.80 17.02 -37.58
CA LYS A 203 25.10 17.36 -38.18
C LYS A 203 25.09 18.88 -38.50
N PRO A 204 25.92 19.73 -37.86
CA PRO A 204 26.92 19.40 -36.85
C PRO A 204 26.32 18.98 -35.49
N ALA A 205 27.10 18.24 -34.71
CA ALA A 205 26.71 17.80 -33.37
C ALA A 205 26.49 19.02 -32.45
N LYS A 206 25.32 19.08 -31.84
CA LYS A 206 24.94 20.10 -30.86
C LYS A 206 24.17 19.46 -29.71
N LEU A 207 24.05 20.16 -28.59
CA LEU A 207 23.30 19.69 -27.42
C LEU A 207 21.86 19.31 -27.83
N CYS A 208 21.51 18.02 -27.64
CA CYS A 208 20.23 17.46 -28.07
C CYS A 208 19.34 17.12 -26.89
N LEU A 209 19.90 16.46 -25.88
CA LEU A 209 19.18 16.12 -24.66
C LEU A 209 19.26 17.30 -23.69
N LEU A 210 18.11 17.83 -23.29
CA LEU A 210 17.99 18.98 -22.40
C LEU A 210 17.47 18.54 -21.03
N GLU A 211 17.71 19.37 -20.01
CA GLU A 211 17.23 19.15 -18.63
C GLU A 211 15.74 18.84 -18.57
N ARG A 212 14.92 19.62 -19.29
CA ARG A 212 13.45 19.47 -19.33
C ARG A 212 12.97 18.11 -19.86
N ASP A 213 13.83 17.38 -20.57
CA ASP A 213 13.49 16.09 -21.18
C ASP A 213 13.85 14.92 -20.25
N VAL A 214 14.49 15.18 -19.10
CA VAL A 214 14.98 14.16 -18.18
C VAL A 214 14.46 14.41 -16.78
N THR A 215 13.93 13.36 -16.15
CA THR A 215 13.54 13.41 -14.75
C THR A 215 13.90 12.11 -14.04
N ILE A 216 13.92 12.14 -12.71
CA ILE A 216 14.27 11.00 -11.87
C ILE A 216 13.03 10.60 -11.08
N ALA A 217 12.71 9.31 -11.10
CA ALA A 217 11.51 8.77 -10.49
C ALA A 217 11.82 7.53 -9.64
N ASN A 218 11.11 7.36 -8.54
CA ASN A 218 11.06 6.10 -7.82
C ASN A 218 9.77 5.36 -8.24
N LEU A 219 9.93 4.22 -8.90
CA LEU A 219 8.83 3.38 -9.35
C LEU A 219 9.04 1.98 -8.77
N TYR A 220 8.08 1.50 -7.98
CA TYR A 220 8.10 0.16 -7.40
C TYR A 220 9.43 -0.19 -6.68
N LYS A 221 9.93 0.76 -5.87
CA LYS A 221 11.19 0.69 -5.11
C LYS A 221 12.49 0.73 -5.93
N HIS A 222 12.39 0.97 -7.23
CA HIS A 222 13.56 1.11 -8.10
C HIS A 222 13.65 2.54 -8.60
N LEU A 223 14.88 3.05 -8.66
CA LEU A 223 15.16 4.36 -9.22
C LEU A 223 15.27 4.26 -10.74
N TYR A 224 14.53 5.13 -11.42
CA TYR A 224 14.50 5.25 -12.85
C TYR A 224 14.91 6.65 -13.27
N ILE A 225 15.69 6.73 -14.34
CA ILE A 225 15.88 7.93 -15.12
C ILE A 225 14.87 7.87 -16.26
N VAL A 226 13.95 8.82 -16.25
CA VAL A 226 12.81 8.93 -17.15
C VAL A 226 13.18 9.95 -18.22
N VAL A 227 13.27 9.50 -19.47
CA VAL A 227 13.70 10.33 -20.60
C VAL A 227 12.57 10.47 -21.61
N LEU A 228 12.13 11.70 -21.85
CA LEU A 228 11.23 12.05 -22.93
C LEU A 228 12.01 12.13 -24.25
N ARG A 229 11.60 11.36 -25.25
CA ARG A 229 12.21 11.36 -26.58
C ARG A 229 11.19 11.72 -27.64
N HIS A 230 11.56 12.66 -28.49
CA HIS A 230 10.79 12.99 -29.69
C HIS A 230 11.33 12.18 -30.87
N GLN A 231 10.54 11.29 -31.45
CA GLN A 231 10.93 10.64 -32.69
C GLN A 231 10.81 11.62 -33.87
N PRO A 232 11.61 11.42 -34.94
CA PRO A 232 11.56 12.28 -36.12
C PRO A 232 10.17 12.35 -36.75
N ARG A 233 9.81 13.51 -37.31
CA ARG A 233 8.59 13.67 -38.11
C ARG A 233 8.80 13.00 -39.47
N GLY A 234 7.94 12.06 -39.81
CA GLY A 234 7.95 11.30 -41.06
C GLY A 234 6.67 10.46 -41.21
N PRO A 235 6.40 9.87 -42.40
CA PRO A 235 5.17 9.11 -42.66
C PRO A 235 4.98 7.87 -41.77
N SER A 236 6.04 7.41 -41.08
CA SER A 236 6.03 6.32 -40.09
C SER A 236 6.24 6.80 -38.64
N SER A 237 6.13 8.11 -38.37
CA SER A 237 6.45 8.68 -37.05
C SER A 237 5.51 8.13 -35.97
N LYS A 238 6.07 7.41 -34.98
CA LYS A 238 5.33 6.88 -33.83
C LYS A 238 5.15 7.91 -32.71
N GLY A 239 5.38 9.20 -32.99
CA GLY A 239 5.28 10.29 -32.02
C GLY A 239 6.41 10.27 -30.98
N ALA A 240 6.17 10.89 -29.83
CA ALA A 240 7.07 10.89 -28.69
C ALA A 240 6.91 9.61 -27.86
N GLU A 241 7.95 9.27 -27.11
CA GLU A 241 7.98 8.15 -26.19
C GLU A 241 8.72 8.52 -24.91
N ILE A 242 8.40 7.83 -23.81
CA ILE A 242 9.17 7.93 -22.57
C ILE A 242 9.98 6.65 -22.42
N VAL A 243 11.29 6.79 -22.22
CA VAL A 243 12.20 5.67 -22.00
C VAL A 243 12.64 5.65 -20.55
N LEU A 244 12.53 4.49 -19.92
CA LEU A 244 12.87 4.28 -18.53
C LEU A 244 14.19 3.51 -18.43
N TYR A 245 15.19 4.17 -17.86
CA TYR A 245 16.49 3.58 -17.53
C TYR A 245 16.55 3.26 -16.04
N GLN A 246 16.54 1.98 -15.69
CA GLN A 246 16.63 1.54 -14.31
C GLN A 246 18.07 1.70 -13.82
N LEU A 247 18.27 2.48 -12.76
CA LEU A 247 19.58 2.64 -12.14
C LEU A 247 19.99 1.36 -11.42
N GLN A 248 21.23 0.92 -11.67
CA GLN A 248 21.84 -0.24 -11.03
C GLN A 248 22.99 0.22 -10.13
N LYS A 249 23.26 -0.52 -9.05
CA LYS A 249 24.24 -0.10 -8.04
C LYS A 249 25.69 -0.16 -8.55
N GLU A 250 26.02 -1.21 -9.30
CA GLU A 250 27.39 -1.55 -9.71
C GLU A 250 27.57 -1.62 -11.24
N SER A 251 26.52 -1.30 -11.99
CA SER A 251 26.47 -1.39 -13.45
C SER A 251 25.78 -0.16 -14.05
N PRO A 252 26.01 0.13 -15.34
CA PRO A 252 25.30 1.20 -16.04
C PRO A 252 23.79 1.04 -15.95
N ALA A 253 23.06 2.17 -16.04
CA ALA A 253 21.60 2.13 -16.03
C ALA A 253 21.07 1.31 -17.22
N LYS A 254 20.15 0.38 -16.96
CA LYS A 254 19.60 -0.50 -17.98
C LYS A 254 18.28 0.05 -18.51
N LYS A 255 18.19 0.20 -19.84
CA LYS A 255 16.91 0.44 -20.52
C LYS A 255 16.01 -0.78 -20.32
N THR A 256 14.86 -0.58 -19.70
CA THR A 256 13.96 -1.67 -19.28
C THR A 256 12.56 -1.51 -19.86
N ASP A 257 12.05 -0.28 -19.89
CA ASP A 257 10.67 -0.01 -20.28
C ASP A 257 10.57 1.21 -21.21
N VAL A 258 9.66 1.16 -22.17
CA VAL A 258 9.33 2.25 -23.10
C VAL A 258 7.83 2.49 -23.12
N LEU A 259 7.40 3.70 -22.78
CA LEU A 259 6.01 4.12 -22.77
C LEU A 259 5.68 4.82 -24.09
N LYS A 260 4.77 4.25 -24.86
CA LYS A 260 4.35 4.79 -26.17
C LYS A 260 3.30 5.87 -25.99
N LEU A 261 3.64 7.11 -26.36
CA LEU A 261 2.68 8.23 -26.26
C LEU A 261 1.85 8.38 -27.54
N ASN A 262 2.39 8.01 -28.71
CA ASN A 262 1.74 8.16 -30.01
C ASN A 262 1.25 9.60 -30.31
N MET A 263 1.88 10.59 -29.68
CA MET A 263 1.56 12.02 -29.80
C MET A 263 2.84 12.82 -29.95
N SER A 264 2.78 14.02 -30.52
CA SER A 264 3.93 14.93 -30.58
C SER A 264 3.53 16.30 -30.05
N GLY A 265 4.46 17.00 -29.41
CA GLY A 265 4.17 18.28 -28.76
C GLY A 265 4.95 18.42 -27.47
N ARG A 266 4.47 19.32 -26.61
CA ARG A 266 5.02 19.52 -25.26
C ARG A 266 4.38 18.56 -24.28
N PHE A 267 5.22 17.88 -23.51
CA PHE A 267 4.79 16.95 -22.48
C PHE A 267 5.35 17.39 -21.13
N ALA A 268 4.61 17.07 -20.08
CA ALA A 268 5.11 17.08 -18.72
C ALA A 268 4.88 15.69 -18.09
N VAL A 269 5.74 15.32 -17.14
CA VAL A 269 5.72 14.00 -16.53
C VAL A 269 5.64 14.13 -15.02
N ASN A 270 4.66 13.45 -14.43
CA ASN A 270 4.54 13.26 -12.99
C ASN A 270 4.56 11.78 -12.65
N VAL A 271 4.89 11.47 -11.41
CA VAL A 271 4.78 10.14 -10.82
C VAL A 271 3.73 10.20 -9.71
N VAL A 272 2.67 9.41 -9.86
CA VAL A 272 1.59 9.33 -8.88
C VAL A 272 1.39 7.86 -8.54
N ASP A 273 1.70 7.48 -7.31
CA ASP A 273 1.46 6.12 -6.82
C ASP A 273 2.09 4.99 -7.70
N ASN A 274 3.37 5.17 -8.04
CA ASN A 274 4.14 4.32 -8.97
C ASN A 274 3.63 4.32 -10.42
N LEU A 275 2.67 5.16 -10.78
CA LEU A 275 2.27 5.40 -12.16
C LEU A 275 3.06 6.55 -12.75
N VAL A 276 3.45 6.40 -14.01
CA VAL A 276 3.94 7.53 -14.82
C VAL A 276 2.74 8.22 -15.45
N VAL A 277 2.49 9.46 -15.05
CA VAL A 277 1.42 10.32 -15.57
C VAL A 277 2.04 11.29 -16.56
N VAL A 278 1.56 11.26 -17.81
CA VAL A 278 2.08 12.07 -18.89
C VAL A 278 1.02 13.05 -19.34
N HIS A 279 1.29 14.34 -19.18
CA HIS A 279 0.42 15.43 -19.56
C HIS A 279 0.81 15.92 -20.94
N HIS A 280 -0.12 15.88 -21.90
CA HIS A 280 0.11 16.42 -23.24
C HIS A 280 -0.59 17.77 -23.39
N GLN A 281 0.21 18.81 -23.61
CA GLN A 281 -0.28 20.17 -23.58
C GLN A 281 -1.24 20.49 -24.74
N ALA A 282 -0.92 20.03 -25.97
CA ALA A 282 -1.67 20.44 -27.16
C ALA A 282 -3.09 19.83 -27.20
N SER A 283 -3.28 18.59 -26.73
CA SER A 283 -4.60 17.96 -26.63
C SER A 283 -5.31 18.24 -25.30
N LYS A 284 -4.63 18.86 -24.33
CA LYS A 284 -5.13 19.03 -22.95
C LYS A 284 -5.58 17.71 -22.32
N THR A 285 -4.79 16.64 -22.50
CA THR A 285 -5.08 15.31 -21.95
C THR A 285 -3.92 14.77 -21.13
N SER A 286 -4.22 13.89 -20.17
CA SER A 286 -3.27 13.12 -19.39
C SER A 286 -3.37 11.65 -19.78
N MET A 287 -2.25 10.93 -19.70
CA MET A 287 -2.14 9.49 -19.88
C MET A 287 -1.51 8.88 -18.64
N ILE A 288 -2.00 7.72 -18.21
CA ILE A 288 -1.40 6.97 -17.10
C ILE A 288 -0.77 5.68 -17.63
N PHE A 289 0.43 5.36 -17.15
CA PHE A 289 1.16 4.16 -17.48
C PHE A 289 1.58 3.43 -16.21
N ASP A 290 1.47 2.10 -16.25
CA ASP A 290 1.88 1.22 -15.16
C ASP A 290 2.82 0.14 -15.69
N ILE A 291 4.09 0.22 -15.30
CA ILE A 291 5.13 -0.71 -15.77
C ILE A 291 5.01 -2.12 -15.17
N ARG A 292 4.14 -2.32 -14.17
CA ARG A 292 3.91 -3.63 -13.55
C ARG A 292 2.67 -4.34 -14.08
N LEU A 293 1.87 -3.67 -14.91
CA LEU A 293 0.81 -4.36 -15.63
C LEU A 293 1.39 -5.29 -16.70
N PRO A 294 0.64 -6.33 -17.12
CA PRO A 294 1.07 -7.24 -18.18
C PRO A 294 1.51 -6.48 -19.43
N VAL A 295 2.73 -6.78 -19.88
CA VAL A 295 3.36 -6.13 -21.03
C VAL A 295 2.62 -6.54 -22.29
N THR A 296 2.31 -5.56 -23.15
CA THR A 296 1.61 -5.82 -24.43
C THR A 296 2.58 -6.32 -25.49
N GLU A 297 3.78 -5.73 -25.56
CA GLU A 297 4.81 -6.05 -26.55
C GLU A 297 6.18 -6.05 -25.85
N SER A 298 7.02 -7.05 -26.12
CA SER A 298 8.40 -7.12 -25.61
C SER A 298 9.32 -7.64 -26.70
N ASP A 299 10.52 -7.08 -26.80
CA ASP A 299 11.57 -7.57 -27.70
C ASP A 299 12.56 -8.52 -26.98
N GLY A 300 12.21 -8.97 -25.76
CA GLY A 300 13.04 -9.82 -24.90
C GLY A 300 14.06 -9.04 -24.06
N TYR A 301 14.33 -7.78 -24.37
CA TYR A 301 15.24 -6.91 -23.62
C TYR A 301 14.53 -5.71 -22.99
N VAL A 302 13.53 -5.18 -23.68
CA VAL A 302 12.77 -3.99 -23.33
C VAL A 302 11.27 -4.29 -23.44
N ASN A 303 10.52 -3.81 -22.46
CA ASN A 303 9.07 -3.91 -22.44
C ASN A 303 8.44 -2.64 -23.00
N TYR A 304 7.45 -2.79 -23.87
CA TYR A 304 6.69 -1.69 -24.45
C TYR A 304 5.31 -1.60 -23.82
N HIS A 305 4.98 -0.41 -23.33
CA HIS A 305 3.78 -0.13 -22.58
C HIS A 305 2.91 0.89 -23.29
N TYR A 306 1.60 0.67 -23.23
CA TYR A 306 0.56 1.57 -23.72
C TYR A 306 -0.21 2.17 -22.54
N PRO A 307 -0.88 3.32 -22.72
CA PRO A 307 -1.71 3.91 -21.67
C PRO A 307 -2.70 2.89 -21.10
N VAL A 308 -2.89 2.90 -19.78
CA VAL A 308 -3.84 1.99 -19.10
C VAL A 308 -5.27 2.22 -19.59
N LEU A 309 -5.59 3.49 -19.90
CA LEU A 309 -6.87 3.97 -20.40
C LEU A 309 -6.64 4.98 -21.51
N ALA A 310 -7.72 5.33 -22.23
CA ALA A 310 -7.67 6.42 -23.19
C ALA A 310 -7.20 7.74 -22.52
N PRO A 311 -6.47 8.62 -23.24
CA PRO A 311 -6.08 9.91 -22.72
C PRO A 311 -7.31 10.75 -22.35
N LEU A 312 -7.37 11.24 -21.11
CA LEU A 312 -8.47 12.10 -20.63
C LEU A 312 -7.93 13.37 -19.99
N PRO A 313 -8.63 14.51 -20.06
CA PRO A 313 -8.23 15.72 -19.37
C PRO A 313 -8.18 15.51 -17.86
N ILE A 314 -7.35 16.29 -17.16
CA ILE A 314 -7.44 16.43 -15.71
C ILE A 314 -8.83 17.00 -15.37
N ARG A 315 -9.44 16.50 -14.29
CA ARG A 315 -10.73 16.99 -13.79
C ARG A 315 -10.72 18.53 -13.72
N PRO A 316 -11.70 19.23 -14.32
CA PRO A 316 -11.80 20.68 -14.23
C PRO A 316 -11.86 21.15 -12.78
N ILE A 317 -11.11 22.21 -12.44
CA ILE A 317 -11.09 22.79 -11.10
C ILE A 317 -11.54 24.24 -11.16
N LYS A 318 -12.38 24.58 -10.20
CA LYS A 318 -12.80 25.95 -9.93
C LYS A 318 -12.02 26.47 -8.74
N LEU A 319 -11.55 27.69 -8.89
CA LEU A 319 -10.74 28.37 -7.91
C LEU A 319 -11.56 29.45 -7.24
N ARG A 320 -11.65 29.41 -5.91
CA ARG A 320 -12.22 30.52 -5.14
C ARG A 320 -11.20 31.65 -5.07
N VAL A 321 -11.60 32.80 -5.58
CA VAL A 321 -10.81 34.04 -5.59
C VAL A 321 -11.64 35.12 -4.91
N ALA A 322 -11.00 36.00 -4.15
CA ALA A 322 -11.67 37.16 -3.56
C ALA A 322 -12.22 38.05 -4.69
N GLY A 323 -13.52 38.30 -4.68
CA GLY A 323 -14.23 39.18 -5.60
C GLY A 323 -14.18 40.65 -5.16
N ILE A 324 -15.03 41.47 -5.79
CA ILE A 324 -15.13 42.91 -5.50
C ILE A 324 -15.66 43.08 -4.07
N PRO A 325 -15.07 43.97 -3.24
CA PRO A 325 -15.62 44.26 -1.92
C PRO A 325 -17.03 44.84 -2.04
N THR A 326 -18.00 44.18 -1.41
CA THR A 326 -19.38 44.67 -1.29
C THR A 326 -19.63 45.18 0.13
N GLN A 327 -20.70 45.96 0.34
CA GLN A 327 -21.04 46.55 1.65
C GLN A 327 -21.28 45.51 2.76
N THR A 328 -21.45 44.23 2.41
CA THR A 328 -21.67 43.10 3.34
C THR A 328 -20.48 42.13 3.45
N GLY A 329 -19.34 42.42 2.82
CA GLY A 329 -18.12 41.60 2.88
C GLY A 329 -17.47 41.30 1.53
N LEU A 330 -16.42 40.47 1.54
CA LEU A 330 -15.74 39.98 0.34
C LEU A 330 -16.54 38.81 -0.27
N GLU A 331 -17.23 39.05 -1.39
CA GLU A 331 -17.85 37.98 -2.16
C GLU A 331 -16.77 37.09 -2.79
N MET A 332 -16.80 35.78 -2.55
CA MET A 332 -15.86 34.84 -3.18
C MET A 332 -16.39 34.42 -4.55
N ARG A 333 -15.63 34.69 -5.62
CA ARG A 333 -15.97 34.27 -6.98
C ARG A 333 -15.25 32.98 -7.35
N GLU A 334 -15.96 32.06 -7.97
CA GLU A 334 -15.37 30.84 -8.55
C GLU A 334 -14.94 31.10 -10.00
N VAL A 335 -13.65 30.87 -10.30
CA VAL A 335 -13.07 31.04 -11.63
C VAL A 335 -12.57 29.68 -12.13
N ASN A 336 -12.90 29.34 -13.38
CA ASN A 336 -12.35 28.14 -14.02
C ASN A 336 -10.86 28.33 -14.30
N ILE A 337 -10.06 27.33 -13.93
CA ILE A 337 -8.62 27.35 -14.21
C ILE A 337 -8.38 26.78 -15.62
N ASP A 338 -7.52 27.44 -16.41
CA ASP A 338 -7.02 26.87 -17.66
C ASP A 338 -5.97 25.80 -17.36
N LEU A 339 -6.42 24.55 -17.36
CA LEU A 339 -5.54 23.40 -17.22
C LEU A 339 -4.60 23.29 -18.42
N TYR A 340 -3.39 22.77 -18.21
CA TYR A 340 -2.34 22.65 -19.23
C TYR A 340 -1.82 24.00 -19.76
N SER A 341 -1.88 25.04 -18.93
CA SER A 341 -1.32 26.36 -19.21
C SER A 341 0.16 26.25 -19.62
N PRO A 342 0.62 27.05 -20.61
CA PRO A 342 2.03 27.08 -21.01
C PRO A 342 3.00 27.57 -19.94
N ASN A 343 2.47 28.10 -18.83
CA ASN A 343 3.24 28.55 -17.68
C ASN A 343 3.38 27.47 -16.60
N TRP A 344 2.82 26.27 -16.81
CA TRP A 344 2.97 25.17 -15.88
C TRP A 344 4.42 24.72 -15.81
N VAL A 345 4.92 24.62 -14.58
CA VAL A 345 6.18 23.98 -14.26
C VAL A 345 5.87 22.76 -13.39
N VAL A 346 6.51 21.64 -13.71
CA VAL A 346 6.23 20.36 -13.07
C VAL A 346 7.46 19.88 -12.31
N PHE A 347 7.25 19.48 -11.06
CA PHE A 347 8.29 18.93 -10.21
C PHE A 347 7.90 17.54 -9.71
N GLN A 348 8.90 16.68 -9.52
CA GLN A 348 8.66 15.33 -9.02
C GLN A 348 8.28 15.34 -7.53
N PRO A 349 7.48 14.36 -7.08
CA PRO A 349 6.83 13.34 -7.90
C PRO A 349 5.58 13.88 -8.61
N ASN A 350 4.76 14.69 -7.95
CA ASN A 350 3.42 15.02 -8.42
C ASN A 350 3.04 16.49 -8.28
N THR A 351 4.01 17.41 -8.31
CA THR A 351 3.75 18.85 -8.09
C THR A 351 3.61 19.59 -9.42
N VAL A 352 2.59 20.44 -9.53
CA VAL A 352 2.36 21.36 -10.66
C VAL A 352 2.23 22.78 -10.11
N ILE A 353 3.01 23.71 -10.68
CA ILE A 353 3.03 25.11 -10.27
C ILE A 353 2.65 25.99 -11.46
N ASP A 354 1.69 26.88 -11.27
CA ASP A 354 1.47 28.01 -12.16
C ASP A 354 1.84 29.31 -11.43
N ALA A 355 3.03 29.82 -11.74
CA ALA A 355 3.58 31.01 -11.11
C ALA A 355 2.78 32.28 -11.43
N ARG A 356 2.04 32.33 -12.54
CA ARG A 356 1.19 33.48 -12.89
C ARG A 356 -0.14 33.45 -12.15
N LEU A 357 -0.67 32.27 -11.86
CA LEU A 357 -1.87 32.12 -11.03
C LEU A 357 -1.56 32.19 -9.52
N GLY A 358 -0.29 32.05 -9.12
CA GLY A 358 0.10 32.01 -7.71
C GLY A 358 -0.38 30.73 -7.02
N CYS A 359 -0.35 29.60 -7.74
CA CYS A 359 -0.89 28.34 -7.28
C CYS A 359 0.10 27.19 -7.45
N LEU A 360 0.19 26.37 -6.41
CA LEU A 360 0.82 25.06 -6.44
C LEU A 360 -0.23 24.01 -6.13
N TRP A 361 -0.27 22.97 -6.96
CA TRP A 361 -1.14 21.82 -6.81
C TRP A 361 -0.35 20.52 -6.75
N HIS A 362 -1.00 19.50 -6.20
CA HIS A 362 -0.55 18.11 -6.30
C HIS A 362 -1.48 17.30 -7.20
N VAL A 363 -0.91 16.52 -8.10
CA VAL A 363 -1.64 15.61 -8.99
C VAL A 363 -2.00 14.34 -8.22
N HIS A 364 -3.26 13.94 -8.30
CA HIS A 364 -3.82 12.77 -7.64
C HIS A 364 -4.52 11.84 -8.65
N LEU A 365 -4.54 10.56 -8.31
CA LEU A 365 -5.26 9.53 -9.04
C LEU A 365 -6.61 9.28 -8.35
N ARG A 366 -7.70 9.24 -9.12
CA ARG A 366 -9.03 8.84 -8.63
C ARG A 366 -9.30 7.39 -9.00
N LEU A 367 -9.61 6.56 -8.01
CA LEU A 367 -9.78 5.13 -8.21
C LEU A 367 -11.23 4.73 -8.51
N GLU A 368 -12.21 5.47 -7.99
CA GLU A 368 -13.64 5.15 -8.13
C GLU A 368 -14.10 5.17 -9.60
N PRO A 369 -13.73 6.16 -10.43
CA PRO A 369 -14.10 6.16 -11.85
C PRO A 369 -13.48 5.00 -12.64
N LEU A 370 -12.34 4.46 -12.19
CA LEU A 370 -11.66 3.36 -12.89
C LEU A 370 -12.48 2.07 -12.89
N VAL A 371 -13.39 1.91 -11.92
CA VAL A 371 -14.28 0.75 -11.81
C VAL A 371 -15.18 0.60 -13.03
N THR A 372 -15.63 1.73 -13.59
CA THR A 372 -16.46 1.76 -14.81
C THR A 372 -15.60 1.87 -16.07
N MET A 373 -14.51 2.63 -16.03
CA MET A 373 -13.65 2.88 -17.19
C MET A 373 -12.83 1.66 -17.64
N ILE A 374 -12.40 0.80 -16.71
CA ILE A 374 -11.67 -0.43 -17.04
C ILE A 374 -12.69 -1.59 -17.17
N PRO A 375 -13.00 -2.05 -18.39
CA PRO A 375 -14.04 -3.07 -18.60
C PRO A 375 -13.59 -4.45 -18.08
N GLU A 376 -12.33 -4.80 -18.29
CA GLU A 376 -11.77 -6.10 -17.89
C GLU A 376 -11.51 -6.13 -16.38
N LYS A 377 -12.37 -6.84 -15.64
CA LYS A 377 -12.33 -6.85 -14.17
C LYS A 377 -11.08 -7.48 -13.57
N CYS A 378 -10.52 -8.51 -14.21
CA CYS A 378 -9.25 -9.11 -13.79
C CYS A 378 -8.09 -8.09 -13.89
N ARG A 379 -8.00 -7.36 -15.00
CA ARG A 379 -7.00 -6.29 -15.19
C ARG A 379 -7.21 -5.13 -14.23
N LEU A 380 -8.47 -4.77 -13.94
CA LEU A 380 -8.80 -3.77 -12.91
C LEU A 380 -8.30 -4.20 -11.53
N ILE A 381 -8.49 -5.47 -11.13
CA ILE A 381 -7.96 -5.98 -9.86
C ILE A 381 -6.43 -5.96 -9.84
N ASP A 382 -5.76 -6.39 -10.91
CA ASP A 382 -4.30 -6.30 -11.02
C ASP A 382 -3.80 -4.86 -10.85
N PHE A 383 -4.48 -3.90 -11.48
CA PHE A 383 -4.16 -2.48 -11.33
C PHE A 383 -4.40 -1.99 -9.90
N LEU A 384 -5.58 -2.26 -9.31
CA LEU A 384 -5.95 -1.75 -7.98
C LEU A 384 -5.09 -2.34 -6.87
N LEU A 385 -4.67 -3.60 -6.96
CA LEU A 385 -3.78 -4.25 -5.97
C LEU A 385 -2.41 -3.55 -5.85
N LEU A 386 -2.02 -2.79 -6.89
CA LEU A 386 -0.77 -2.03 -6.94
C LEU A 386 -0.93 -0.56 -6.51
N ARG A 387 -2.15 -0.12 -6.20
CA ARG A 387 -2.43 1.26 -5.79
C ARG A 387 -2.41 1.42 -4.28
N LYS A 388 -2.22 2.63 -3.78
CA LYS A 388 -2.46 3.01 -2.39
C LYS A 388 -3.96 3.24 -2.16
N GLU A 389 -4.44 2.96 -0.96
CA GLU A 389 -5.81 3.24 -0.50
C GLU A 389 -6.95 2.62 -1.35
N SER A 390 -6.67 1.65 -2.22
CA SER A 390 -7.67 1.01 -3.09
C SER A 390 -8.53 -0.06 -2.41
N LYS A 391 -8.28 -0.43 -1.15
CA LYS A 391 -8.96 -1.52 -0.43
C LYS A 391 -10.49 -1.42 -0.53
N LYS A 392 -11.04 -0.24 -0.24
CA LYS A 392 -12.49 0.02 -0.34
C LYS A 392 -13.00 -0.13 -1.77
N VAL A 393 -12.24 0.34 -2.76
CA VAL A 393 -12.60 0.25 -4.18
C VAL A 393 -12.59 -1.20 -4.66
N ILE A 394 -11.59 -2.00 -4.26
CA ILE A 394 -11.54 -3.44 -4.55
C ILE A 394 -12.78 -4.15 -4.00
N LEU A 395 -13.16 -3.89 -2.74
CA LEU A 395 -14.36 -4.47 -2.14
C LEU A 395 -15.64 -4.07 -2.89
N VAL A 396 -15.74 -2.82 -3.34
CA VAL A 396 -16.85 -2.35 -4.19
C VAL A 396 -16.87 -3.11 -5.53
N VAL A 397 -15.73 -3.31 -6.17
CA VAL A 397 -15.62 -4.10 -7.42
C VAL A 397 -16.07 -5.54 -7.18
N CYS A 398 -15.56 -6.19 -6.14
CA CYS A 398 -15.93 -7.56 -5.77
C CYS A 398 -17.43 -7.69 -5.48
N LYS A 399 -18.05 -6.69 -4.85
CA LYS A 399 -19.49 -6.66 -4.65
C LYS A 399 -20.24 -6.49 -5.97
N GLN A 400 -19.85 -5.51 -6.80
CA GLN A 400 -20.52 -5.18 -8.06
C GLN A 400 -20.57 -6.36 -9.05
N VAL A 401 -19.48 -7.11 -9.20
CA VAL A 401 -19.42 -8.26 -10.12
C VAL A 401 -20.35 -9.41 -9.73
N LEU A 402 -20.98 -9.34 -8.55
CA LEU A 402 -21.92 -10.33 -8.04
C LEU A 402 -23.37 -9.84 -8.04
N LEU A 403 -23.62 -8.55 -8.31
CA LEU A 403 -24.96 -7.97 -8.31
C LEU A 403 -25.69 -8.22 -9.65
N PRO A 404 -27.02 -8.42 -9.64
CA PRO A 404 -27.81 -8.55 -10.86
C PRO A 404 -27.63 -7.34 -11.80
N GLY A 405 -27.53 -7.59 -13.10
CA GLY A 405 -27.26 -6.55 -14.12
C GLY A 405 -25.78 -6.24 -14.33
N GLN A 406 -24.90 -6.56 -13.38
CA GLN A 406 -23.43 -6.45 -13.48
C GLN A 406 -22.72 -7.78 -13.20
N GLN A 407 -23.49 -8.85 -13.05
CA GLN A 407 -23.02 -10.17 -12.67
C GLN A 407 -22.06 -10.73 -13.72
N CYS A 408 -20.84 -11.04 -13.27
CA CYS A 408 -19.83 -11.70 -14.10
C CYS A 408 -19.97 -13.23 -14.07
N SER A 409 -19.33 -13.91 -15.01
CA SER A 409 -19.25 -15.37 -14.99
C SER A 409 -18.43 -15.86 -13.80
N LEU A 410 -18.73 -17.08 -13.31
CA LEU A 410 -18.02 -17.68 -12.20
C LEU A 410 -16.52 -17.80 -12.48
N ALA A 411 -16.12 -18.03 -13.73
CA ALA A 411 -14.71 -18.09 -14.14
C ALA A 411 -13.96 -16.75 -13.95
N ILE A 412 -14.63 -15.60 -14.18
CA ILE A 412 -14.01 -14.28 -13.94
C ILE A 412 -13.89 -14.05 -12.44
N ILE A 413 -14.94 -14.38 -11.68
CA ILE A 413 -14.96 -14.24 -10.21
C ILE A 413 -13.87 -15.11 -9.56
N ALA A 414 -13.73 -16.36 -10.01
CA ALA A 414 -12.68 -17.29 -9.62
C ALA A 414 -11.29 -16.67 -9.79
N ARG A 415 -10.99 -16.16 -10.99
CA ARG A 415 -9.70 -15.50 -11.28
C ARG A 415 -9.46 -14.26 -10.44
N MET A 416 -10.52 -13.50 -10.12
CA MET A 416 -10.40 -12.35 -9.21
C MET A 416 -10.04 -12.80 -7.80
N PHE A 417 -10.72 -13.82 -7.25
CA PHE A 417 -10.38 -14.38 -5.94
C PHE A 417 -8.97 -14.93 -5.91
N ASP A 418 -8.53 -15.62 -6.97
CA ASP A 418 -7.17 -16.15 -7.05
C ASP A 418 -6.12 -15.04 -6.97
N LYS A 419 -6.33 -13.92 -7.66
CA LYS A 419 -5.45 -12.74 -7.58
C LYS A 419 -5.41 -12.13 -6.18
N LEU A 420 -6.56 -11.99 -5.52
CA LEU A 420 -6.64 -11.43 -4.16
C LEU A 420 -5.95 -12.35 -3.15
N ASN A 421 -6.25 -13.64 -3.20
CA ASN A 421 -5.72 -14.64 -2.27
C ASN A 421 -4.24 -14.92 -2.51
N GLN A 422 -3.74 -14.80 -3.74
CA GLN A 422 -2.30 -14.82 -4.01
C GLN A 422 -1.58 -13.68 -3.27
N VAL A 423 -2.11 -12.47 -3.30
CA VAL A 423 -1.52 -11.32 -2.58
C VAL A 423 -1.64 -11.53 -1.07
N TYR A 424 -2.78 -12.02 -0.59
CA TYR A 424 -2.97 -12.32 0.82
C TYR A 424 -1.99 -13.40 1.32
N ARG A 425 -1.76 -14.46 0.55
CA ARG A 425 -0.81 -15.52 0.90
C ARG A 425 0.62 -14.98 1.01
N ASN A 426 1.06 -14.19 0.03
CA ASN A 426 2.39 -13.56 0.07
C ASN A 426 2.55 -12.68 1.32
N PHE A 427 1.49 -11.98 1.74
CA PHE A 427 1.50 -11.17 2.95
C PHE A 427 1.64 -12.02 4.22
N LEU A 428 0.92 -13.13 4.32
CA LEU A 428 1.03 -14.06 5.46
C LEU A 428 2.45 -14.64 5.56
N GLU A 429 3.08 -14.96 4.42
CA GLU A 429 4.46 -15.43 4.37
C GLU A 429 5.45 -14.35 4.83
N ASP A 430 5.29 -13.11 4.36
CA ASP A 430 6.10 -11.97 4.81
C ASP A 430 5.96 -11.73 6.32
N GLU A 431 4.76 -11.86 6.89
CA GLU A 431 4.53 -11.74 8.34
C GLU A 431 5.15 -12.89 9.14
N GLN A 432 5.06 -14.13 8.64
CA GLN A 432 5.69 -15.29 9.29
C GLN A 432 7.21 -15.17 9.31
N LEU A 433 7.82 -14.74 8.21
CA LEU A 433 9.27 -14.48 8.12
C LEU A 433 9.69 -13.35 9.08
N ALA A 434 8.86 -12.32 9.21
CA ALA A 434 9.11 -11.23 10.16
C ALA A 434 9.01 -11.68 11.64
N ALA A 435 8.14 -12.64 11.95
CA ALA A 435 7.96 -13.18 13.30
C ALA A 435 9.08 -14.17 13.69
N GLN A 436 9.65 -14.90 12.73
CA GLN A 436 10.70 -15.90 12.99
C GLN A 436 12.11 -15.31 13.16
N ASN A 437 12.36 -14.06 12.72
CA ASN A 437 13.64 -13.35 12.90
C ASN A 437 13.51 -12.09 13.77
N PRO A 438 13.35 -12.22 15.11
CA PRO A 438 13.35 -11.09 16.03
C PRO A 438 14.75 -10.53 16.33
N GLU A 439 15.84 -11.20 15.93
CA GLU A 439 17.21 -10.79 16.29
C GLU A 439 17.85 -9.82 15.29
N GLY A 440 17.61 -8.54 15.55
CA GLY A 440 18.61 -7.49 15.39
C GLY A 440 18.62 -6.69 16.68
N GLY A 441 19.36 -7.17 17.68
CA GLY A 441 19.60 -6.46 18.94
C GLY A 441 20.22 -5.09 18.67
N GLY A 442 19.37 -4.08 18.48
CA GLY A 442 19.75 -2.73 18.18
C GLY A 442 18.69 -1.79 18.74
N THR A 443 19.14 -0.81 19.51
CA THR A 443 18.35 0.27 20.11
C THR A 443 17.18 0.77 19.22
N PRO A 444 16.11 1.34 19.81
CA PRO A 444 14.89 1.74 19.10
C PRO A 444 15.07 2.72 17.91
N LYS A 445 16.28 3.21 17.65
CA LYS A 445 16.64 3.99 16.45
C LYS A 445 16.87 3.15 15.18
N ALA A 446 17.10 1.84 15.27
CA ALA A 446 17.32 0.99 14.09
C ALA A 446 16.02 0.52 13.40
N ALA A 447 14.88 0.57 14.09
CA ALA A 447 13.56 0.28 13.51
C ALA A 447 13.14 1.31 12.43
N ALA A 448 13.77 2.49 12.41
CA ALA A 448 13.52 3.55 11.43
C ALA A 448 14.23 3.34 10.07
N ALA A 449 15.07 2.30 9.95
CA ALA A 449 15.85 2.00 8.73
C ALA A 449 15.35 0.76 7.96
N ARG A 450 14.17 0.21 8.31
CA ARG A 450 13.51 -0.76 7.43
C ARG A 450 12.95 0.01 6.23
N PRO A 451 13.31 -0.33 4.97
CA PRO A 451 12.67 0.28 3.81
C PRO A 451 11.18 -0.01 3.94
N ALA A 452 10.36 1.03 4.03
CA ALA A 452 8.91 0.91 4.16
C ALA A 452 8.43 -0.12 3.13
N ILE A 453 8.09 -1.31 3.60
CA ILE A 453 7.47 -2.33 2.77
C ILE A 453 6.20 -1.65 2.30
N ILE A 454 6.07 -1.43 0.98
CA ILE A 454 4.78 -1.04 0.40
C ILE A 454 3.79 -2.02 1.03
N ARG A 455 2.89 -1.53 1.89
CA ARG A 455 1.77 -2.32 2.33
C ARG A 455 0.99 -2.60 1.06
N LYS A 456 1.31 -3.71 0.38
CA LYS A 456 0.49 -4.22 -0.70
C LYS A 456 -0.91 -4.29 -0.14
N ILE A 457 -1.89 -3.88 -0.91
CA ILE A 457 -3.25 -3.92 -0.41
C ILE A 457 -3.63 -5.38 -0.28
N VAL A 458 -3.97 -5.76 0.95
CA VAL A 458 -4.42 -7.09 1.30
C VAL A 458 -5.90 -6.99 1.62
N ILE A 459 -6.66 -7.88 1.02
CA ILE A 459 -8.04 -8.15 1.37
C ILE A 459 -8.03 -9.46 2.14
N ASP A 460 -8.36 -9.41 3.42
CA ASP A 460 -8.43 -10.61 4.24
C ASP A 460 -9.82 -11.28 4.16
N GLN A 461 -9.96 -12.42 4.84
CA GLN A 461 -11.22 -13.18 4.86
C GLN A 461 -12.35 -12.40 5.53
N SER A 462 -12.06 -11.58 6.55
CA SER A 462 -13.04 -10.79 7.29
C SER A 462 -13.59 -9.63 6.44
N ASP A 463 -12.72 -8.99 5.66
CA ASP A 463 -13.09 -7.95 4.71
C ASP A 463 -14.05 -8.49 3.64
N MET A 464 -13.69 -9.63 3.04
CA MET A 464 -14.54 -10.29 2.03
C MET A 464 -15.87 -10.74 2.64
N TYR A 465 -15.85 -11.32 3.83
CA TYR A 465 -17.04 -11.76 4.53
C TYR A 465 -18.00 -10.59 4.79
N THR A 466 -17.51 -9.56 5.49
CA THR A 466 -18.33 -8.45 5.98
C THR A 466 -18.84 -7.56 4.85
N HIS A 467 -18.00 -7.24 3.86
CA HIS A 467 -18.33 -6.21 2.87
C HIS A 467 -18.84 -6.76 1.54
N VAL A 468 -18.59 -8.04 1.24
CA VAL A 468 -18.95 -8.66 -0.04
C VAL A 468 -19.92 -9.82 0.16
N LEU A 469 -19.51 -10.88 0.86
CA LEU A 469 -20.22 -12.16 0.88
C LEU A 469 -21.53 -12.10 1.68
N THR A 470 -21.51 -11.57 2.91
CA THR A 470 -22.72 -11.46 3.74
C THR A 470 -23.80 -10.56 3.10
N PRO A 471 -23.48 -9.35 2.59
CA PRO A 471 -24.46 -8.51 1.90
C PRO A 471 -25.09 -9.15 0.65
N ILE A 472 -24.43 -10.13 0.05
CA ILE A 472 -24.93 -10.85 -1.14
C ILE A 472 -25.80 -12.03 -0.72
N ALA A 473 -25.44 -12.74 0.34
CA ALA A 473 -26.22 -13.84 0.89
C ALA A 473 -27.58 -13.39 1.43
N GLU A 474 -27.66 -12.19 2.00
CA GLU A 474 -28.91 -11.60 2.52
C GLU A 474 -29.87 -11.09 1.43
N ARG A 475 -29.38 -10.96 0.18
CA ARG A 475 -30.13 -10.35 -0.92
C ARG A 475 -31.03 -11.36 -1.62
N LYS A 476 -32.35 -11.10 -1.57
CA LYS A 476 -33.39 -11.96 -2.16
C LYS A 476 -33.41 -11.96 -3.69
N ASP A 477 -32.82 -10.97 -4.35
CA ASP A 477 -32.77 -10.84 -5.80
C ASP A 477 -31.69 -11.71 -6.46
N ILE A 478 -30.84 -12.37 -5.65
CA ILE A 478 -29.77 -13.25 -6.12
C ILE A 478 -30.15 -14.71 -5.83
N LYS A 479 -30.01 -15.58 -6.83
CA LYS A 479 -30.31 -17.01 -6.67
C LYS A 479 -29.33 -17.64 -5.68
N TYR A 480 -29.84 -18.36 -4.67
CA TYR A 480 -29.02 -19.05 -3.68
C TYR A 480 -27.96 -19.98 -4.30
N LYS A 481 -28.27 -20.66 -5.42
CA LYS A 481 -27.30 -21.51 -6.15
C LYS A 481 -26.06 -20.73 -6.59
N PHE A 482 -26.23 -19.48 -7.00
CA PHE A 482 -25.12 -18.62 -7.37
C PHE A 482 -24.32 -18.17 -6.15
N VAL A 483 -24.98 -17.80 -5.05
CA VAL A 483 -24.32 -17.44 -3.78
C VAL A 483 -23.45 -18.61 -3.28
N VAL A 484 -24.00 -19.82 -3.24
CA VAL A 484 -23.26 -21.03 -2.84
C VAL A 484 -22.08 -21.27 -3.78
N ALA A 485 -22.26 -21.14 -5.10
CA ALA A 485 -21.17 -21.30 -6.05
C ALA A 485 -20.03 -20.29 -5.83
N VAL A 486 -20.36 -19.02 -5.56
CA VAL A 486 -19.37 -17.97 -5.25
C VAL A 486 -18.63 -18.25 -3.95
N LEU A 487 -19.34 -18.68 -2.90
CA LEU A 487 -18.73 -19.03 -1.61
C LEU A 487 -17.77 -20.22 -1.75
N VAL A 488 -18.21 -21.27 -2.43
CA VAL A 488 -17.37 -22.46 -2.69
C VAL A 488 -16.17 -22.10 -3.55
N GLU A 489 -16.34 -21.21 -4.53
CA GLU A 489 -15.24 -20.73 -5.37
C GLU A 489 -14.21 -19.91 -4.57
N TYR A 490 -14.66 -19.08 -3.63
CA TYR A 490 -13.77 -18.36 -2.72
C TYR A 490 -13.00 -19.31 -1.80
N ILE A 491 -13.68 -20.30 -1.21
CA ILE A 491 -13.07 -21.36 -0.39
C ILE A 491 -12.06 -22.17 -1.20
N ARG A 492 -12.41 -22.56 -2.44
CA ARG A 492 -11.49 -23.23 -3.37
C ARG A 492 -10.23 -22.42 -3.59
N SER A 493 -10.38 -21.10 -3.82
CA SER A 493 -9.26 -20.19 -4.01
C SER A 493 -8.37 -20.12 -2.76
N LEU A 494 -8.95 -19.97 -1.57
CA LEU A 494 -8.19 -19.99 -0.29
C LEU A 494 -7.40 -21.29 -0.12
N ASN A 495 -8.03 -22.44 -0.37
CA ASN A 495 -7.39 -23.75 -0.30
C ASN A 495 -6.27 -23.90 -1.34
N HIS A 496 -6.46 -23.41 -2.57
CA HIS A 496 -5.45 -23.43 -3.63
C HIS A 496 -4.17 -22.68 -3.22
N TYR A 497 -4.32 -21.52 -2.55
CA TYR A 497 -3.21 -20.73 -2.02
C TYR A 497 -2.79 -21.13 -0.60
N GLN A 498 -3.25 -22.28 -0.09
CA GLN A 498 -2.87 -22.81 1.23
C GLN A 498 -3.15 -21.83 2.39
N ILE A 499 -4.25 -21.08 2.29
CA ILE A 499 -4.71 -20.18 3.35
C ILE A 499 -5.74 -20.95 4.19
N PRO A 500 -5.54 -21.09 5.52
CA PRO A 500 -6.53 -21.72 6.39
C PRO A 500 -7.86 -20.94 6.34
N VAL A 501 -8.93 -21.65 5.97
CA VAL A 501 -10.27 -21.07 5.84
C VAL A 501 -10.86 -20.84 7.22
N GLN A 502 -11.32 -19.62 7.48
CA GLN A 502 -11.95 -19.25 8.75
C GLN A 502 -13.39 -19.79 8.82
N HIS A 503 -13.77 -20.28 10.01
CA HIS A 503 -15.01 -21.06 10.19
C HIS A 503 -16.30 -20.31 9.80
N PHE A 504 -16.32 -18.97 9.90
CA PHE A 504 -17.49 -18.17 9.56
C PHE A 504 -17.85 -18.25 8.06
N LEU A 505 -16.89 -18.57 7.18
CA LEU A 505 -17.17 -18.78 5.76
C LEU A 505 -17.96 -20.08 5.55
N TYR A 506 -17.60 -21.13 6.29
CA TYR A 506 -18.33 -22.40 6.28
C TYR A 506 -19.72 -22.26 6.89
N GLU A 507 -19.83 -21.53 8.00
CA GLU A 507 -21.11 -21.19 8.61
C GLU A 507 -22.05 -20.48 7.63
N LEU A 508 -21.55 -19.51 6.85
CA LEU A 508 -22.36 -18.83 5.84
C LEU A 508 -22.87 -19.77 4.74
N VAL A 509 -22.04 -20.71 4.28
CA VAL A 509 -22.47 -21.75 3.31
C VAL A 509 -23.57 -22.63 3.91
N ILE A 510 -23.38 -23.11 5.15
CA ILE A 510 -24.32 -23.97 5.84
C ILE A 510 -25.65 -23.24 6.04
N ASN A 511 -25.62 -22.03 6.60
CA ASN A 511 -26.81 -21.22 6.84
C ASN A 511 -27.59 -20.92 5.55
N THR A 512 -26.88 -20.65 4.44
CA THR A 512 -27.52 -20.44 3.14
C THR A 512 -28.22 -21.71 2.64
N LEU A 513 -27.60 -22.89 2.77
CA LEU A 513 -28.19 -24.15 2.34
C LEU A 513 -29.39 -24.56 3.22
N VAL A 514 -29.28 -24.38 4.54
CA VAL A 514 -30.35 -24.67 5.50
C VAL A 514 -31.55 -23.77 5.26
N HIS A 515 -31.35 -22.46 5.08
CA HIS A 515 -32.43 -21.50 4.81
C HIS A 515 -33.22 -21.85 3.53
N HIS A 516 -32.57 -22.48 2.55
CA HIS A 516 -33.19 -22.92 1.30
C HIS A 516 -33.56 -24.42 1.27
N ASN A 517 -33.57 -25.11 2.42
CA ASN A 517 -33.90 -26.53 2.57
C ASN A 517 -33.07 -27.47 1.66
N CYS A 518 -31.84 -27.08 1.30
CA CYS A 518 -30.95 -27.83 0.41
C CYS A 518 -30.08 -28.84 1.17
N PHE A 519 -30.71 -29.67 2.01
CA PHE A 519 -30.02 -30.60 2.92
C PHE A 519 -29.21 -31.68 2.22
N TYR A 520 -29.64 -32.14 1.04
CA TYR A 520 -28.88 -33.10 0.24
C TYR A 520 -27.51 -32.55 -0.17
N GLN A 521 -27.46 -31.30 -0.62
CA GLN A 521 -26.21 -30.64 -1.00
C GLN A 521 -25.32 -30.39 0.22
N LEU A 522 -25.91 -30.02 1.36
CA LEU A 522 -25.19 -29.90 2.63
C LEU A 522 -24.55 -31.23 3.04
N HIS A 523 -25.30 -32.34 2.94
CA HIS A 523 -24.78 -33.68 3.22
C HIS A 523 -23.55 -33.99 2.35
N GLN A 524 -23.65 -33.76 1.04
CA GLN A 524 -22.55 -34.00 0.10
C GLN A 524 -21.32 -33.15 0.45
N PHE A 525 -21.48 -31.86 0.76
CA PHE A 525 -20.37 -30.98 1.09
C PHE A 525 -19.62 -31.44 2.36
N LEU A 526 -20.34 -31.96 3.35
CA LEU A 526 -19.76 -32.52 4.56
C LEU A 526 -19.10 -33.88 4.32
N GLN A 527 -19.76 -34.75 3.56
CA GLN A 527 -19.27 -36.11 3.26
C GLN A 527 -18.01 -36.10 2.39
N TYR A 528 -17.94 -35.20 1.41
CA TYR A 528 -16.78 -35.06 0.52
C TYR A 528 -15.73 -34.07 1.03
N HIS A 529 -15.84 -33.61 2.29
CA HIS A 529 -14.90 -32.68 2.91
C HIS A 529 -14.66 -31.38 2.13
N VAL A 530 -15.70 -30.89 1.43
CA VAL A 530 -15.66 -29.55 0.82
C VAL A 530 -15.57 -28.49 1.92
N LEU A 531 -16.23 -28.74 3.05
CA LEU A 531 -16.08 -27.96 4.29
C LEU A 531 -15.08 -28.69 5.18
N SER A 532 -14.02 -28.01 5.61
CA SER A 532 -13.03 -28.61 6.52
C SER A 532 -13.64 -28.89 7.89
N ASP A 533 -13.25 -30.03 8.48
CA ASP A 533 -13.70 -30.41 9.81
C ASP A 533 -13.21 -29.40 10.86
N SER A 534 -14.12 -28.92 11.71
CA SER A 534 -13.76 -28.04 12.83
C SER A 534 -14.78 -28.13 13.96
N LYS A 535 -14.33 -27.88 15.19
CA LYS A 535 -15.21 -27.86 16.38
C LYS A 535 -16.39 -26.90 16.23
N PRO A 536 -16.21 -25.63 15.77
CA PRO A 536 -17.34 -24.71 15.62
C PRO A 536 -18.40 -25.20 14.62
N ILE A 537 -17.99 -25.82 13.51
CA ILE A 537 -18.94 -26.34 12.52
C ILE A 537 -19.70 -27.54 13.07
N ALA A 538 -19.04 -28.45 13.79
CA ALA A 538 -19.72 -29.57 14.41
C ALA A 538 -20.78 -29.11 15.43
N CYS A 539 -20.46 -28.11 16.26
CA CYS A 539 -21.43 -27.50 17.16
C CYS A 539 -22.62 -26.86 16.42
N LEU A 540 -22.37 -26.20 15.28
CA LEU A 540 -23.43 -25.69 14.43
C LEU A 540 -24.30 -26.81 13.83
N LEU A 541 -23.72 -27.94 13.41
CA LEU A 541 -24.49 -29.08 12.90
C LEU A 541 -25.37 -29.71 13.99
N LEU A 542 -24.90 -29.76 15.24
CA LEU A 542 -25.68 -30.24 16.36
C LEU A 542 -26.90 -29.35 16.65
N SER A 543 -26.78 -28.03 16.48
CA SER A 543 -27.94 -27.13 16.64
C SER A 543 -28.98 -27.28 15.52
N LEU A 544 -28.58 -27.85 14.38
CA LEU A 544 -29.44 -28.11 13.22
C LEU A 544 -30.16 -29.47 13.27
N GLU A 545 -29.92 -30.30 14.30
CA GLU A 545 -30.50 -31.65 14.42
C GLU A 545 -32.03 -31.66 14.35
N SER A 546 -32.70 -30.65 14.92
CA SER A 546 -34.16 -30.54 14.91
C SER A 546 -34.74 -30.37 13.50
N CYS A 547 -34.01 -29.71 12.61
CA CYS A 547 -34.41 -29.47 11.23
C CYS A 547 -33.87 -30.54 10.27
N TYR A 548 -32.71 -31.11 10.58
CA TYR A 548 -32.03 -32.11 9.75
C TYR A 548 -31.43 -33.21 10.63
N PRO A 549 -32.18 -34.28 10.94
CA PRO A 549 -31.75 -35.34 11.85
C PRO A 549 -30.39 -35.99 11.52
N PRO A 550 -30.00 -36.21 10.24
CA PRO A 550 -28.67 -36.71 9.91
C PRO A 550 -27.51 -35.78 10.32
N ALA A 551 -27.75 -34.51 10.64
CA ALA A 551 -26.73 -33.57 11.12
C ALA A 551 -26.03 -34.07 12.39
N HIS A 552 -26.76 -34.76 13.28
CA HIS A 552 -26.23 -35.29 14.51
C HIS A 552 -25.05 -36.27 14.27
N GLN A 553 -25.27 -37.26 13.40
CA GLN A 553 -24.23 -38.23 13.07
C GLN A 553 -23.07 -37.58 12.32
N LEU A 554 -23.35 -36.68 11.38
CA LEU A 554 -22.33 -35.94 10.64
C LEU A 554 -21.45 -35.08 11.57
N ALA A 555 -22.03 -34.48 12.61
CA ALA A 555 -21.31 -33.73 13.62
C ALA A 555 -20.40 -34.63 14.46
N LEU A 556 -20.89 -35.78 14.93
CA LEU A 556 -20.08 -36.75 15.67
C LEU A 556 -18.94 -37.32 14.81
N ASP A 557 -19.22 -37.63 13.54
CA ASP A 557 -18.20 -38.11 12.60
C ASP A 557 -17.14 -37.03 12.36
N MET A 558 -17.55 -35.76 12.24
CA MET A 558 -16.65 -34.62 12.14
C MET A 558 -15.78 -34.45 13.39
N LEU A 559 -16.38 -34.45 14.58
CA LEU A 559 -15.64 -34.34 15.84
C LEU A 559 -14.66 -35.50 16.01
N LYS A 560 -15.05 -36.73 15.64
CA LYS A 560 -14.17 -37.90 15.71
C LYS A 560 -12.95 -37.77 14.81
N ARG A 561 -13.08 -37.12 13.65
CA ARG A 561 -11.94 -36.83 12.77
C ARG A 561 -11.05 -35.71 13.32
N VAL A 562 -11.64 -34.76 14.05
CA VAL A 562 -10.89 -33.75 14.81
C VAL A 562 -10.32 -34.37 16.08
N SER A 563 -9.08 -34.87 16.01
CA SER A 563 -8.42 -35.60 17.11
C SER A 563 -8.37 -34.88 18.47
N THR A 564 -8.56 -33.56 18.49
CA THR A 564 -8.57 -32.72 19.70
C THR A 564 -9.96 -32.52 20.31
N ALA A 565 -11.02 -33.15 19.77
CA ALA A 565 -12.41 -32.89 20.14
C ALA A 565 -13.06 -33.97 21.04
N ASN A 566 -12.26 -34.73 21.79
CA ASN A 566 -12.74 -35.87 22.57
C ASN A 566 -13.67 -35.47 23.73
N GLU A 567 -13.41 -34.32 24.35
CA GLU A 567 -14.26 -33.81 25.44
C GLU A 567 -15.62 -33.37 24.90
N GLU A 568 -15.65 -32.69 23.76
CA GLU A 568 -16.88 -32.24 23.11
C GLU A 568 -17.75 -33.42 22.68
N ILE A 569 -17.17 -34.50 22.15
CA ILE A 569 -17.92 -35.75 21.81
C ILE A 569 -18.59 -36.32 23.06
N VAL A 570 -17.88 -36.36 24.18
CA VAL A 570 -18.40 -36.87 25.44
C VAL A 570 -19.54 -35.99 25.95
N GLU A 571 -19.40 -34.68 25.90
CA GLU A 571 -20.45 -33.74 26.30
C GLU A 571 -21.72 -33.88 25.44
N VAL A 572 -21.56 -34.09 24.13
CA VAL A 572 -22.68 -34.33 23.23
C VAL A 572 -23.40 -35.64 23.56
N LEU A 573 -22.67 -36.73 23.75
CA LEU A 573 -23.26 -38.04 24.11
C LEU A 573 -23.94 -38.00 25.48
N LEU A 574 -23.38 -37.28 26.45
CA LEU A 574 -23.98 -37.06 27.76
C LEU A 574 -25.28 -36.25 27.66
N SER A 575 -25.32 -35.21 26.83
CA SER A 575 -26.55 -34.39 26.62
C SER A 575 -27.72 -35.18 26.04
N LYS A 576 -27.45 -36.27 25.31
CA LYS A 576 -28.45 -37.18 24.71
C LYS A 576 -28.73 -38.42 25.58
N ASN A 577 -28.25 -38.44 26.82
CA ASN A 577 -28.36 -39.58 27.76
C ASN A 577 -27.71 -40.88 27.23
N GLN A 578 -26.79 -40.81 26.28
CA GLN A 578 -26.07 -41.97 25.73
C GLN A 578 -24.82 -42.32 26.57
N LEU A 579 -25.02 -42.52 27.86
CA LEU A 579 -23.96 -42.71 28.87
C LEU A 579 -23.02 -43.88 28.55
N LEU A 580 -23.55 -45.02 28.14
CA LEU A 580 -22.75 -46.20 27.80
C LEU A 580 -21.92 -45.99 26.53
N ALA A 581 -22.44 -45.26 25.55
CA ALA A 581 -21.70 -44.91 24.34
C ALA A 581 -20.55 -43.95 24.67
N ALA A 582 -20.79 -42.96 25.55
CA ALA A 582 -19.77 -42.04 26.03
C ALA A 582 -18.62 -42.76 26.78
N LEU A 583 -18.95 -43.70 27.69
CA LEU A 583 -17.96 -44.49 28.41
C LEU A 583 -17.16 -45.42 27.49
N ARG A 584 -17.81 -46.05 26.50
CA ARG A 584 -17.14 -46.87 25.48
C ARG A 584 -16.19 -46.02 24.62
N PHE A 585 -16.61 -44.83 24.23
CA PHE A 585 -15.77 -43.89 23.48
C PHE A 585 -14.54 -43.46 24.29
N LEU A 586 -14.72 -43.04 25.54
CA LEU A 586 -13.62 -42.69 26.45
C LEU A 586 -12.60 -43.81 26.61
N ARG A 587 -13.07 -45.06 26.75
CA ARG A 587 -12.20 -46.24 26.83
C ARG A 587 -11.43 -46.46 25.54
N SER A 588 -12.04 -46.22 24.38
CA SER A 588 -11.39 -46.39 23.07
C SER A 588 -10.30 -45.36 22.77
N VAL A 589 -10.42 -44.15 23.34
CA VAL A 589 -9.46 -43.05 23.14
C VAL A 589 -8.40 -42.98 24.26
N GLY A 590 -8.50 -43.84 25.29
CA GLY A 590 -7.57 -43.84 26.42
C GLY A 590 -7.79 -42.71 27.43
N GLY A 591 -8.87 -41.94 27.30
CA GLY A 591 -9.26 -40.84 28.20
C GLY A 591 -10.09 -41.29 29.42
N ALA A 592 -10.29 -42.59 29.60
CA ALA A 592 -11.07 -43.14 30.71
C ALA A 592 -10.51 -42.75 32.08
N ASP A 593 -9.18 -42.58 32.17
CA ASP A 593 -8.49 -42.32 33.43
C ASP A 593 -8.64 -40.85 33.88
N SER A 594 -8.68 -39.89 32.95
CA SER A 594 -8.85 -38.45 33.21
C SER A 594 -10.31 -37.96 33.22
N ALA A 595 -11.28 -38.83 32.95
CA ALA A 595 -12.70 -38.47 32.87
C ALA A 595 -13.28 -38.01 34.23
N SER A 596 -14.15 -36.99 34.20
CA SER A 596 -14.83 -36.47 35.40
C SER A 596 -15.97 -37.40 35.83
N ALA A 597 -15.78 -38.17 36.91
CA ALA A 597 -16.80 -39.06 37.46
C ALA A 597 -18.11 -38.32 37.81
N ARG A 598 -17.99 -37.09 38.34
CA ARG A 598 -19.13 -36.25 38.71
C ARG A 598 -20.09 -36.00 37.55
N LYS A 599 -19.57 -35.63 36.36
CA LYS A 599 -20.39 -35.32 35.18
C LYS A 599 -21.24 -36.53 34.75
N PHE A 600 -20.64 -37.72 34.76
CA PHE A 600 -21.30 -38.96 34.35
C PHE A 600 -22.31 -39.47 35.38
N LEU A 601 -21.98 -39.38 36.68
CA LEU A 601 -22.88 -39.80 37.76
C LEU A 601 -24.09 -38.87 37.88
N ASP A 602 -23.92 -37.56 37.65
CA ASP A 602 -25.02 -36.61 37.62
C ASP A 602 -25.96 -36.87 36.43
N ALA A 603 -25.39 -37.07 35.24
CA ALA A 603 -26.18 -37.43 34.05
C ALA A 603 -26.91 -38.78 34.22
N ALA A 604 -26.28 -39.79 34.83
CA ALA A 604 -26.92 -41.06 35.12
C ALA A 604 -28.04 -40.94 36.16
N LEU A 605 -27.85 -40.10 37.19
CA LEU A 605 -28.90 -39.84 38.18
C LEU A 605 -30.14 -39.20 37.54
N ASN A 606 -29.93 -38.26 36.61
CA ASN A 606 -31.02 -37.55 35.92
C ASN A 606 -31.82 -38.45 34.94
N THR A 607 -31.28 -39.58 34.51
CA THR A 607 -32.02 -40.55 33.68
C THR A 607 -33.05 -41.40 34.44
N ALA A 608 -33.02 -41.38 35.78
CA ALA A 608 -33.87 -42.19 36.66
C ALA A 608 -33.84 -43.72 36.43
N ASP A 609 -32.86 -44.22 35.68
CA ASP A 609 -32.62 -45.65 35.46
C ASP A 609 -31.60 -46.17 36.47
N SER A 610 -32.08 -46.94 37.45
CA SER A 610 -31.27 -47.55 38.51
C SER A 610 -30.17 -48.46 37.96
N MET A 611 -30.44 -49.22 36.89
CA MET A 611 -29.46 -50.16 36.33
C MET A 611 -28.35 -49.42 35.57
N LEU A 612 -28.70 -48.33 34.88
CA LEU A 612 -27.74 -47.47 34.20
C LEU A 612 -26.85 -46.74 35.21
N PHE A 613 -27.42 -46.20 36.28
CA PHE A 613 -26.66 -45.58 37.37
C PHE A 613 -25.70 -46.57 38.04
N TYR A 614 -26.16 -47.79 38.33
CA TYR A 614 -25.30 -48.85 38.88
C TYR A 614 -24.11 -49.14 37.97
N THR A 615 -24.35 -49.26 36.65
CA THR A 615 -23.31 -49.58 35.66
C THR A 615 -22.27 -48.46 35.54
N VAL A 616 -22.70 -47.19 35.50
CA VAL A 616 -21.81 -46.02 35.44
C VAL A 616 -21.01 -45.90 36.75
N PHE A 617 -21.63 -46.12 37.90
CA PHE A 617 -20.96 -46.10 39.20
C PHE A 617 -19.88 -47.19 39.30
N LYS A 618 -20.21 -48.43 38.93
CA LYS A 618 -19.26 -49.55 38.89
C LYS A 618 -18.09 -49.31 37.93
N PHE A 619 -18.33 -48.65 36.80
CA PHE A 619 -17.25 -48.28 35.87
C PHE A 619 -16.21 -47.36 36.53
N PHE A 620 -16.65 -46.31 37.24
CA PHE A 620 -15.71 -45.41 37.92
C PHE A 620 -15.08 -46.02 39.18
N GLU A 621 -15.80 -46.91 39.87
CA GLU A 621 -15.25 -47.71 40.97
C GLU A 621 -14.09 -48.59 40.48
N GLN A 622 -14.26 -49.29 39.36
CA GLN A 622 -13.21 -50.07 38.71
C GLN A 622 -12.05 -49.21 38.21
N ARG A 623 -12.33 -48.02 37.67
CA ARG A 623 -11.30 -47.03 37.30
C ARG A 623 -10.46 -46.61 38.52
N ASN A 624 -11.11 -46.32 39.65
CA ASN A 624 -10.44 -45.90 40.88
C ASN A 624 -9.51 -47.02 41.41
N ILE A 625 -10.00 -48.27 41.41
CA ILE A 625 -9.17 -49.45 41.75
C ILE A 625 -7.97 -49.56 40.82
N LYS A 626 -8.18 -49.43 39.50
CA LYS A 626 -7.09 -49.52 38.51
C LYS A 626 -6.04 -48.42 38.67
N LEU A 627 -6.46 -47.18 38.97
CA LEU A 627 -5.55 -46.02 39.05
C LEU A 627 -4.84 -45.91 40.40
N ARG A 628 -5.51 -46.28 41.49
CA ARG A 628 -5.07 -45.97 42.86
C ARG A 628 -5.02 -47.20 43.79
N GLY A 629 -5.43 -48.37 43.30
CA GLY A 629 -5.57 -49.57 44.12
C GLY A 629 -6.75 -49.53 45.09
N HIS A 630 -7.59 -48.49 45.06
CA HIS A 630 -8.66 -48.26 46.04
C HIS A 630 -9.96 -47.79 45.36
N PRO A 631 -11.15 -48.31 45.74
CA PRO A 631 -12.41 -48.03 45.04
C PRO A 631 -12.99 -46.62 45.29
N GLN A 632 -12.60 -45.95 46.38
CA GLN A 632 -13.20 -44.68 46.79
C GLN A 632 -12.88 -43.49 45.87
N PHE A 633 -13.87 -42.62 45.70
CA PHE A 633 -13.75 -41.32 45.03
C PHE A 633 -12.95 -40.35 45.91
N MET A 634 -12.13 -39.48 45.30
CA MET A 634 -11.39 -38.46 46.06
C MET A 634 -12.36 -37.38 46.59
N PRO A 635 -12.12 -36.79 47.78
CA PRO A 635 -12.92 -35.65 48.26
C PRO A 635 -12.96 -34.47 47.26
N GLY A 636 -11.88 -34.24 46.50
CA GLY A 636 -11.81 -33.21 45.46
C GLY A 636 -12.64 -33.49 44.19
N GLU A 637 -13.15 -34.71 43.98
CA GLU A 637 -14.06 -35.05 42.87
C GLU A 637 -15.53 -34.72 43.19
N HIS A 638 -15.85 -34.36 44.45
CA HIS A 638 -17.20 -34.00 44.92
C HIS A 638 -18.29 -35.05 44.59
N CYS A 639 -17.95 -36.34 44.69
CA CYS A 639 -18.87 -37.43 44.35
C CYS A 639 -19.65 -38.02 45.54
N GLU A 640 -19.49 -37.47 46.75
CA GLU A 640 -20.06 -37.95 48.02
C GLU A 640 -21.60 -38.12 47.97
N LYS A 641 -22.30 -37.20 47.31
CA LYS A 641 -23.76 -37.27 47.13
C LYS A 641 -24.17 -38.53 46.35
N TYR A 642 -23.40 -38.92 45.33
CA TYR A 642 -23.71 -40.09 44.50
C TYR A 642 -23.37 -41.40 45.19
N VAL A 643 -22.34 -41.41 46.05
CA VAL A 643 -22.00 -42.58 46.89
C VAL A 643 -23.14 -42.85 47.88
N LYS A 644 -23.63 -41.83 48.59
CA LYS A 644 -24.80 -41.96 49.49
C LYS A 644 -26.05 -42.42 48.75
N HIS A 645 -26.27 -41.93 47.53
CA HIS A 645 -27.38 -42.39 46.69
C HIS A 645 -27.24 -43.86 46.27
N PHE A 646 -26.02 -44.29 45.92
CA PHE A 646 -25.74 -45.69 45.59
C PHE A 646 -25.97 -46.62 46.80
N GLU A 647 -25.48 -46.24 47.98
CA GLU A 647 -25.71 -46.98 49.24
C GLU A 647 -27.20 -47.12 49.58
N ALA A 648 -27.96 -46.04 49.44
CA ALA A 648 -29.40 -46.04 49.71
C ALA A 648 -30.19 -46.90 48.71
N THR A 649 -29.73 -47.02 47.48
CA THR A 649 -30.47 -47.69 46.39
C THR A 649 -30.09 -49.17 46.22
N PHE A 650 -28.82 -49.53 46.43
CA PHE A 650 -28.29 -50.88 46.17
C PHE A 650 -27.68 -51.57 47.40
N GLY A 651 -27.64 -50.89 48.55
CA GLY A 651 -27.05 -51.41 49.78
C GLY A 651 -25.53 -51.31 49.83
N ILE A 652 -24.99 -51.25 51.06
CA ILE A 652 -23.54 -51.11 51.33
C ILE A 652 -22.75 -52.33 50.81
N GLU A 653 -23.37 -53.50 50.80
CA GLU A 653 -22.79 -54.76 50.30
C GLU A 653 -22.48 -54.74 48.80
N SER A 654 -23.14 -53.84 48.05
CA SER A 654 -22.94 -53.68 46.61
C SER A 654 -21.75 -52.79 46.26
N LEU A 655 -21.01 -52.23 47.22
CA LEU A 655 -19.76 -51.50 46.99
C LEU A 655 -18.59 -52.47 46.81
N ALA A 656 -17.56 -52.08 46.05
CA ALA A 656 -16.35 -52.89 45.95
C ALA A 656 -15.67 -52.99 47.33
N PRO A 657 -15.19 -54.18 47.72
CA PRO A 657 -14.53 -54.38 49.00
C PRO A 657 -13.28 -53.50 49.08
N LEU A 658 -13.08 -52.87 50.23
CA LEU A 658 -11.85 -52.17 50.53
C LEU A 658 -10.73 -53.21 50.67
N PRO A 659 -9.59 -53.06 49.98
CA PRO A 659 -8.47 -53.99 50.08
C PRO A 659 -7.84 -54.01 51.48
#